data_AF-A0A930ZJX7-F1
#
_entry.id   AF-A0A930ZJX7-F1
#
_cell.length_a   1.000
_cell.length_b   1.000
_cell.length_c   1.000
_cell.angle_alpha   90.00
_cell.angle_beta   90.00
_cell.angle_gamma   90.00
#
_symmetry.space_group_name_H-M   'P 1'
#
loop_
_entity.id
_entity.type
_entity.pdbx_description
1 polymer ?
#
loop_
_entity_poly.entity_id
_entity_poly.type
_entity_poly.pdbx_seq_one_letter_code
_entity_poly.pdbx_strand_id
1 'polypeptide(L)'
;MLTTAPWKQALWVVQPLLLAALLTACGSKPLTAPPNHPVQPPSHTLGLMEIHFSGIGSQSLSAQITPVNNLHAQGLTDTQNGIQIQAAGSGTLVFGNTRYLYATFQVRNADSNGNPYTTPTSNLEFLAVGVPGSSGTIAGSAIRGLTRFDGSDYSDSLVLRKTIARSIQPAQAMSLAGGSLSPINSAADLEAYSENEVNPANFTPPTTYANEGVSTFFPYGYAVRCIANCTLGLRTLAPNPAVGQFDGAVTFAVKLPVQTNPKDNPFAFSLMVVALTGGPSRVTVSPEEGLDLSGALARAQMTGAQTLLAIGNGQRTVSLQTYQTLLNGPFFRVSGFQGISNVRTADPDPSPAPGDPAAFSQTAYLLPNPQNLPTFALPPQTELASLGNNAQQSSRAAWSPAVSNDGRYVAFVGGSYGNMVSASEIYLRDRDTGSTQLVSQGLNGAFPNGLSELPAFSAGGRFVAFYSNATNLVANDTSTRAEVFVRDLQLGLTDRVSVASGGVQATGPNFNVDDNSGVNLRPAISADGRYVAFASDATNLVTGDTNNTFDVFVHDRQTGATTRVSVANDGSQANGASDTPAISADGRYVAFVSSATNLVGDGQGGVFVRDTVAGTTTRVSFQANGTPDTPKSFDNISISGDGRLVAYSSTNPDVSGDTNGKLDVFVRDRVAGTTVRASVASDGSQATAQSGAFFPQLSSDGRFVAFVCDATNLSSPATSGQFEVFVHDLQTGSTELVSQATDGVQGNGPSGFDGASLLLYPAVSGNGRYVAFGSTATNLIANQPDTNGKIYDIFVRTTGLALP
;
A
#
# COMPACT_ATOMS: atom_id res chain seq x y z
N MET A 1 11.13 -22.33 67.75
CA MET A 1 10.44 -23.21 68.72
C MET A 1 9.15 -23.71 68.05
N LEU A 2 9.02 -25.05 67.95
CA LEU A 2 7.82 -25.91 67.82
C LEU A 2 6.74 -25.56 66.75
N THR A 3 6.12 -26.42 65.93
CA THR A 3 6.10 -27.88 65.66
C THR A 3 5.17 -28.10 64.44
N THR A 4 5.38 -29.20 63.70
CA THR A 4 4.46 -30.04 62.86
C THR A 4 4.93 -30.32 61.41
N ALA A 5 5.74 -31.39 61.35
CA ALA A 5 6.00 -32.47 60.36
C ALA A 5 5.16 -32.65 59.06
N PRO A 6 5.51 -33.62 58.17
CA PRO A 6 6.80 -33.92 57.48
C PRO A 6 6.56 -34.04 55.93
N TRP A 7 7.50 -34.11 54.99
CA TRP A 7 8.40 -35.21 54.64
C TRP A 7 9.50 -34.68 53.68
N LYS A 8 10.77 -34.91 54.01
CA LYS A 8 11.94 -34.86 53.12
C LYS A 8 12.80 -36.07 53.47
N GLN A 9 13.06 -36.97 52.52
CA GLN A 9 14.20 -37.89 52.50
C GLN A 9 14.56 -38.06 51.01
N ALA A 10 15.73 -37.56 50.57
CA ALA A 10 17.00 -38.30 50.45
C ALA A 10 16.92 -39.39 49.35
N LEU A 11 17.85 -39.58 48.41
CA LEU A 11 19.28 -39.30 48.35
C LEU A 11 19.70 -39.43 46.87
N TRP A 12 20.71 -38.68 46.43
CA TRP A 12 21.51 -39.03 45.25
C TRP A 12 22.39 -40.24 45.55
N VAL A 13 22.59 -41.14 44.58
CA VAL A 13 23.90 -41.71 44.13
C VAL A 13 23.70 -43.03 43.33
N VAL A 14 24.33 -43.08 42.14
CA VAL A 14 24.59 -44.20 41.19
C VAL A 14 23.54 -44.53 40.10
N GLN A 15 23.77 -44.00 38.88
CA GLN A 15 23.46 -44.67 37.58
C GLN A 15 24.21 -46.02 37.52
N PRO A 16 23.79 -47.10 36.79
CA PRO A 16 23.01 -47.09 35.54
C PRO A 16 22.08 -48.32 35.34
N LEU A 17 20.78 -48.17 35.06
CA LEU A 17 19.92 -49.20 34.41
C LEU A 17 18.48 -48.69 34.35
N LEU A 18 18.17 -47.75 33.45
CA LEU A 18 16.81 -47.51 32.94
C LEU A 18 16.80 -46.51 31.76
N LEU A 19 17.84 -46.55 30.93
CA LEU A 19 17.91 -45.84 29.64
C LEU A 19 17.36 -46.69 28.48
N ALA A 20 16.42 -47.60 28.73
CA ALA A 20 15.90 -48.53 27.70
C ALA A 20 14.41 -48.91 27.80
N ALA A 21 13.59 -48.25 28.63
CA ALA A 21 12.17 -48.63 28.79
C ALA A 21 11.15 -47.47 28.78
N LEU A 22 11.53 -46.28 28.31
CA LEU A 22 10.57 -45.18 28.01
C LEU A 22 10.67 -44.69 26.57
N LEU A 23 11.30 -45.48 25.69
CA LEU A 23 11.43 -45.25 24.25
C LEU A 23 10.34 -45.95 23.41
N THR A 24 9.25 -46.42 24.01
CA THR A 24 8.20 -47.18 23.31
C THR A 24 6.78 -46.90 23.81
N ALA A 25 6.39 -45.63 23.95
CA ALA A 25 4.96 -45.25 24.03
C ALA A 25 4.73 -43.75 23.86
N CYS A 26 5.23 -43.15 22.77
CA CYS A 26 4.62 -41.95 22.22
C CYS A 26 5.01 -41.90 20.74
N GLY A 27 4.25 -42.63 19.92
CA GLY A 27 4.25 -42.38 18.49
C GLY A 27 3.81 -40.94 18.29
N SER A 28 4.78 -40.06 18.05
CA SER A 28 4.56 -38.73 17.53
C SER A 28 3.86 -38.90 16.18
N LYS A 29 2.52 -38.85 16.20
CA LYS A 29 1.84 -38.27 15.05
C LYS A 29 2.47 -36.88 14.90
N PRO A 30 3.02 -36.54 13.73
CA PRO A 30 3.46 -35.17 13.51
C PRO A 30 2.30 -34.27 13.89
N LEU A 31 2.58 -33.23 14.68
CA LEU A 31 1.67 -32.10 14.78
C LEU A 31 1.52 -31.61 13.34
N THR A 32 0.39 -31.97 12.74
CA THR A 32 -0.06 -31.37 11.50
C THR A 32 0.04 -29.88 11.70
N ALA A 33 0.65 -29.21 10.72
CA ALA A 33 0.57 -27.75 10.59
C ALA A 33 -0.84 -27.28 11.01
N PRO A 34 -1.00 -26.08 11.61
CA PRO A 34 -2.33 -25.49 11.74
C PRO A 34 -2.99 -25.69 10.38
N PRO A 35 -4.23 -26.21 10.32
CA PRO A 35 -4.81 -26.60 9.05
C PRO A 35 -4.60 -25.42 8.11
N ASN A 36 -3.83 -25.63 7.04
CA ASN A 36 -4.03 -24.84 5.83
C ASN A 36 -5.53 -24.95 5.65
N HIS A 37 -6.29 -23.89 5.97
CA HIS A 37 -7.68 -23.87 5.58
C HIS A 37 -7.61 -24.10 4.08
N PRO A 38 -8.12 -25.23 3.56
CA PRO A 38 -8.09 -25.42 2.14
C PRO A 38 -8.80 -24.20 1.57
N VAL A 39 -8.10 -23.44 0.74
CA VAL A 39 -8.70 -22.41 -0.09
C VAL A 39 -9.68 -23.19 -0.97
N GLN A 40 -10.91 -23.31 -0.51
CA GLN A 40 -12.04 -23.76 -1.30
C GLN A 40 -12.56 -22.48 -1.93
N PRO A 41 -12.23 -22.21 -3.21
CA PRO A 41 -12.81 -21.08 -3.90
C PRO A 41 -14.32 -21.29 -4.09
N PRO A 42 -15.07 -20.22 -4.40
CA PRO A 42 -16.43 -20.36 -4.89
C PRO A 42 -16.49 -21.31 -6.09
N SER A 43 -17.40 -22.28 -6.02
CA SER A 43 -17.48 -23.40 -6.95
C SER A 43 -18.44 -23.18 -8.12
N HIS A 44 -19.19 -22.07 -8.17
CA HIS A 44 -20.09 -21.78 -9.30
C HIS A 44 -20.58 -20.33 -9.33
N THR A 45 -20.56 -19.67 -10.51
CA THR A 45 -21.23 -18.38 -10.76
C THR A 45 -22.72 -18.58 -11.01
N LEU A 46 -23.55 -17.73 -10.43
CA LEU A 46 -24.99 -17.68 -10.74
C LEU A 46 -25.33 -16.56 -11.73
N GLY A 47 -24.42 -15.59 -11.90
CA GLY A 47 -24.51 -14.52 -12.90
C GLY A 47 -24.23 -13.13 -12.33
N LEU A 48 -24.10 -12.16 -13.24
CA LEU A 48 -23.90 -10.76 -12.93
C LEU A 48 -25.21 -10.06 -12.51
N MET A 49 -25.15 -9.31 -11.41
CA MET A 49 -26.29 -8.57 -10.87
C MET A 49 -25.96 -7.11 -10.60
N GLU A 50 -26.99 -6.28 -10.73
CA GLU A 50 -26.94 -4.85 -10.47
C GLU A 50 -27.87 -4.52 -9.31
N ILE A 51 -27.33 -3.89 -8.25
CA ILE A 51 -28.11 -3.33 -7.14
C ILE A 51 -28.21 -1.83 -7.35
N HIS A 52 -29.35 -1.38 -7.85
CA HIS A 52 -29.63 0.03 -8.11
C HIS A 52 -30.21 0.71 -6.88
N PHE A 53 -29.47 1.64 -6.29
CA PHE A 53 -29.93 2.55 -5.25
C PHE A 53 -30.42 3.85 -5.88
N SER A 54 -31.60 4.32 -5.48
CA SER A 54 -32.16 5.61 -5.92
C SER A 54 -32.92 6.32 -4.80
N GLY A 55 -33.16 7.63 -4.98
CA GLY A 55 -33.78 8.44 -3.94
C GLY A 55 -32.84 8.75 -2.77
N ILE A 56 -31.52 8.67 -2.98
CA ILE A 56 -30.52 8.97 -1.95
C ILE A 56 -30.63 10.45 -1.58
N GLY A 57 -30.78 10.72 -0.27
CA GLY A 57 -31.02 12.07 0.24
C GLY A 57 -32.47 12.55 0.17
N SER A 58 -33.40 11.75 -0.36
CA SER A 58 -34.84 12.00 -0.29
C SER A 58 -35.45 11.39 0.99
N GLN A 59 -36.77 11.53 1.18
CA GLN A 59 -37.48 10.92 2.32
C GLN A 59 -37.50 9.39 2.29
N SER A 60 -37.32 8.77 1.12
CA SER A 60 -37.39 7.31 0.95
C SER A 60 -36.29 6.81 0.01
N LEU A 61 -35.37 5.98 0.54
CA LEU A 61 -34.40 5.26 -0.28
C LEU A 61 -35.08 4.06 -0.95
N SER A 62 -34.97 3.95 -2.26
CA SER A 62 -35.39 2.76 -3.02
C SER A 62 -34.16 1.96 -3.44
N ALA A 63 -34.31 0.63 -3.46
CA ALA A 63 -33.29 -0.27 -3.97
C ALA A 63 -33.94 -1.39 -4.78
N GLN A 64 -33.37 -1.68 -5.94
CA GLN A 64 -33.78 -2.77 -6.81
C GLN A 64 -32.57 -3.63 -7.14
N ILE A 65 -32.78 -4.93 -7.23
CA ILE A 65 -31.76 -5.85 -7.73
C ILE A 65 -32.24 -6.45 -9.04
N THR A 66 -31.42 -6.34 -10.07
CA THR A 66 -31.75 -6.80 -11.42
C THR A 66 -30.61 -7.63 -12.00
N PRO A 67 -30.92 -8.79 -12.61
CA PRO A 67 -29.96 -9.49 -13.45
C PRO A 67 -29.59 -8.61 -14.64
N VAL A 68 -28.31 -8.60 -15.02
CA VAL A 68 -27.85 -7.79 -16.15
C VAL A 68 -27.96 -8.59 -17.43
N ASN A 69 -29.11 -8.48 -18.10
CA ASN A 69 -29.33 -9.07 -19.41
C ASN A 69 -28.48 -8.35 -20.47
N ASN A 70 -27.97 -9.09 -21.46
CA ASN A 70 -27.18 -8.63 -22.62
C ASN A 70 -25.65 -8.55 -22.46
N LEU A 71 -25.06 -9.06 -21.36
CA LEU A 71 -23.61 -9.25 -21.27
C LEU A 71 -23.16 -10.71 -21.35
N HIS A 72 -24.08 -11.69 -21.39
CA HIS A 72 -24.14 -12.87 -22.27
C HIS A 72 -25.42 -13.70 -21.93
N ALA A 73 -25.77 -14.66 -22.79
CA ALA A 73 -27.07 -15.37 -22.85
C ALA A 73 -27.32 -16.41 -21.75
N GLN A 74 -26.93 -16.13 -20.51
CA GLN A 74 -27.39 -16.86 -19.33
C GLN A 74 -27.95 -15.87 -18.31
N GLY A 75 -29.10 -15.27 -18.65
CA GLY A 75 -30.04 -14.87 -17.61
C GLY A 75 -30.31 -16.08 -16.72
N LEU A 76 -30.61 -15.85 -15.44
CA LEU A 76 -30.83 -16.79 -14.31
C LEU A 76 -31.71 -18.05 -14.58
N THR A 77 -31.49 -18.75 -15.69
CA THR A 77 -32.43 -19.69 -16.32
C THR A 77 -31.75 -20.88 -16.95
N ASP A 78 -30.44 -21.07 -16.85
CA ASP A 78 -29.88 -22.36 -17.25
C ASP A 78 -28.89 -22.95 -16.27
N THR A 79 -29.23 -24.18 -15.86
CA THR A 79 -28.45 -25.18 -15.12
C THR A 79 -28.38 -25.08 -13.58
N GLN A 80 -29.37 -25.71 -12.94
CA GLN A 80 -29.35 -26.34 -11.60
C GLN A 80 -29.15 -25.53 -10.29
N ASN A 81 -28.93 -24.21 -10.25
CA ASN A 81 -28.73 -23.49 -8.97
C ASN A 81 -29.17 -22.00 -8.92
N GLY A 82 -30.24 -21.61 -9.63
CA GLY A 82 -30.77 -20.22 -9.57
C GLY A 82 -31.30 -19.80 -8.20
N ILE A 83 -31.56 -18.51 -8.02
CA ILE A 83 -32.23 -17.95 -6.83
C ILE A 83 -33.38 -17.02 -7.22
N GLN A 84 -34.41 -16.96 -6.36
CA GLN A 84 -35.32 -15.82 -6.37
C GLN A 84 -34.94 -14.87 -5.26
N ILE A 85 -34.99 -13.58 -5.59
CA ILE A 85 -34.64 -12.49 -4.69
C ILE A 85 -35.72 -11.41 -4.76
N GLN A 86 -36.12 -10.88 -3.60
CA GLN A 86 -37.10 -9.79 -3.53
C GLN A 86 -36.70 -8.76 -2.49
N ALA A 87 -37.04 -7.49 -2.73
CA ALA A 87 -36.77 -6.43 -1.79
C ALA A 87 -37.57 -6.64 -0.49
N ALA A 88 -36.89 -6.50 0.65
CA ALA A 88 -37.48 -6.64 1.98
C ALA A 88 -37.51 -5.32 2.75
N GLY A 89 -36.50 -4.47 2.56
CA GLY A 89 -36.46 -3.14 3.15
C GLY A 89 -35.17 -2.41 2.86
N SER A 90 -35.18 -1.09 2.99
CA SER A 90 -34.03 -0.22 2.77
C SER A 90 -33.98 0.84 3.86
N GLY A 91 -32.82 1.45 4.04
CA GLY A 91 -32.68 2.54 4.99
C GLY A 91 -31.50 3.45 4.65
N THR A 92 -31.63 4.70 5.08
CA THR A 92 -30.56 5.69 5.00
C THR A 92 -30.47 6.43 6.32
N LEU A 93 -29.25 6.73 6.76
CA LEU A 93 -28.99 7.62 7.88
C LEU A 93 -27.79 8.51 7.57
N VAL A 94 -27.75 9.67 8.20
CA VAL A 94 -26.59 10.56 8.16
C VAL A 94 -26.08 10.70 9.58
N PHE A 95 -24.77 10.49 9.77
CA PHE A 95 -24.10 10.68 11.04
C PHE A 95 -22.76 11.39 10.79
N GLY A 96 -22.58 12.56 11.40
CA GLY A 96 -21.48 13.46 11.06
C GLY A 96 -21.49 13.82 9.56
N ASN A 97 -20.34 13.70 8.91
CA ASN A 97 -20.17 13.96 7.48
C ASN A 97 -20.30 12.69 6.62
N THR A 98 -20.91 11.62 7.14
CA THR A 98 -21.04 10.35 6.44
C THR A 98 -22.50 9.94 6.34
N ARG A 99 -22.89 9.51 5.15
CA ARG A 99 -24.18 8.89 4.87
C ARG A 99 -23.99 7.38 4.81
N TYR A 100 -24.85 6.64 5.49
CA TYR A 100 -24.94 5.19 5.39
C TYR A 100 -26.22 4.83 4.65
N LEU A 101 -26.13 3.82 3.79
CA LEU A 101 -27.21 3.29 2.98
C LEU A 101 -27.22 1.78 3.16
N TYR A 102 -28.41 1.18 3.26
CA TYR A 102 -28.55 -0.25 3.16
C TYR A 102 -29.82 -0.66 2.42
N ALA A 103 -29.78 -1.82 1.79
CA ALA A 103 -30.91 -2.49 1.17
C ALA A 103 -30.86 -3.98 1.48
N THR A 104 -31.92 -4.49 2.10
CA THR A 104 -32.11 -5.90 2.45
C THR A 104 -33.02 -6.56 1.43
N PHE A 105 -32.59 -7.71 0.96
CA PHE A 105 -33.35 -8.58 0.07
C PHE A 105 -33.53 -9.95 0.73
N GLN A 106 -34.71 -10.53 0.54
CA GLN A 106 -35.00 -11.91 0.90
C GLN A 106 -34.63 -12.83 -0.25
N VAL A 107 -34.05 -13.99 0.05
CA VAL A 107 -33.51 -14.95 -0.91
C VAL A 107 -34.14 -16.33 -0.69
N ARG A 108 -34.56 -16.98 -1.77
CA ARG A 108 -35.02 -18.38 -1.74
C ARG A 108 -34.37 -19.22 -2.82
N ASN A 109 -34.24 -20.50 -2.50
CA ASN A 109 -33.67 -21.53 -3.37
C ASN A 109 -34.70 -22.01 -4.41
N ALA A 110 -34.90 -21.22 -5.46
CA ALA A 110 -35.85 -21.47 -6.53
C ALA A 110 -35.42 -20.77 -7.83
N ASP A 111 -35.91 -21.25 -8.97
CA ASP A 111 -35.68 -20.63 -10.28
C ASP A 111 -36.52 -19.34 -10.48
N SER A 112 -36.29 -18.64 -11.59
CA SER A 112 -37.03 -17.40 -11.92
C SER A 112 -38.54 -17.61 -12.09
N ASN A 113 -38.99 -18.82 -12.43
CA ASN A 113 -40.40 -19.19 -12.57
C ASN A 113 -41.05 -19.57 -11.21
N GLY A 114 -40.26 -19.66 -10.14
CA GLY A 114 -40.72 -20.00 -8.79
C GLY A 114 -40.69 -21.48 -8.45
N ASN A 115 -40.14 -22.32 -9.33
CA ASN A 115 -39.96 -23.74 -9.08
C ASN A 115 -38.80 -23.94 -8.07
N PRO A 116 -39.05 -24.62 -6.94
CA PRO A 116 -38.01 -24.81 -5.94
C PRO A 116 -36.99 -25.87 -6.38
N TYR A 117 -35.72 -25.70 -5.97
CA TYR A 117 -34.70 -26.73 -6.18
C TYR A 117 -34.74 -27.79 -5.08
N THR A 118 -34.45 -29.03 -5.47
CA THR A 118 -34.43 -30.19 -4.57
C THR A 118 -33.11 -30.33 -3.82
N THR A 119 -32.07 -29.61 -4.23
CA THR A 119 -30.75 -29.57 -3.60
C THR A 119 -30.61 -28.29 -2.77
N PRO A 120 -30.03 -28.37 -1.55
CA PRO A 120 -29.74 -27.17 -0.76
C PRO A 120 -28.68 -26.30 -1.42
N THR A 121 -28.76 -24.98 -1.21
CA THR A 121 -27.75 -24.01 -1.66
C THR A 121 -27.00 -23.48 -0.45
N SER A 122 -25.68 -23.64 -0.40
CA SER A 122 -24.85 -23.18 0.73
C SER A 122 -23.87 -22.09 0.32
N ASN A 123 -23.54 -21.20 1.26
CA ASN A 123 -22.54 -20.15 1.10
C ASN A 123 -22.76 -19.32 -0.18
N LEU A 124 -24.00 -18.85 -0.34
CA LEU A 124 -24.37 -17.94 -1.41
C LEU A 124 -23.85 -16.53 -1.09
N GLU A 125 -23.09 -15.96 -1.99
CA GLU A 125 -22.39 -14.69 -1.81
C GLU A 125 -22.50 -13.80 -3.06
N PHE A 126 -22.37 -12.50 -2.85
CA PHE A 126 -22.37 -11.47 -3.87
C PHE A 126 -21.07 -10.66 -3.77
N LEU A 127 -20.10 -10.95 -4.64
CA LEU A 127 -18.81 -10.24 -4.65
C LEU A 127 -18.90 -8.97 -5.49
N ALA A 128 -18.34 -7.87 -5.00
CA ALA A 128 -18.30 -6.62 -5.74
C ALA A 128 -17.32 -6.71 -6.92
N VAL A 129 -17.75 -6.24 -8.09
CA VAL A 129 -16.99 -6.40 -9.35
C VAL A 129 -16.93 -5.12 -10.17
N GLY A 130 -15.86 -5.01 -10.97
CA GLY A 130 -15.70 -4.02 -12.02
C GLY A 130 -16.04 -4.62 -13.38
N VAL A 131 -16.79 -3.87 -14.18
CA VAL A 131 -17.19 -4.21 -15.55
C VAL A 131 -16.68 -3.10 -16.48
N PRO A 132 -15.92 -3.40 -17.54
CA PRO A 132 -15.33 -2.40 -18.42
C PRO A 132 -16.36 -1.83 -19.43
N GLY A 133 -15.97 -0.81 -20.18
CA GLY A 133 -16.75 -0.24 -21.28
C GLY A 133 -17.57 1.00 -20.91
N SER A 134 -18.18 1.64 -21.92
CA SER A 134 -18.92 2.90 -21.78
C SER A 134 -20.20 2.79 -20.95
N SER A 135 -20.78 1.59 -20.87
CA SER A 135 -21.90 1.24 -20.00
C SER A 135 -21.46 0.56 -18.70
N GLY A 136 -20.17 0.33 -18.49
CA GLY A 136 -19.60 -0.40 -17.35
C GLY A 136 -19.48 0.40 -16.05
N THR A 137 -18.75 -0.15 -15.09
CA THR A 137 -18.42 0.51 -13.83
C THR A 137 -17.46 1.67 -14.02
N ILE A 138 -17.58 2.66 -13.14
CA ILE A 138 -16.68 3.81 -13.04
C ILE A 138 -15.33 3.31 -12.54
N ALA A 139 -14.28 3.64 -13.30
CA ALA A 139 -12.90 3.22 -13.10
C ALA A 139 -12.43 3.23 -11.63
N GLY A 140 -12.07 2.05 -11.13
CA GLY A 140 -11.58 1.84 -9.76
C GLY A 140 -12.67 1.75 -8.69
N SER A 141 -13.91 1.47 -9.08
CA SER A 141 -15.02 1.21 -8.18
C SER A 141 -15.95 0.13 -8.74
N ALA A 142 -16.78 -0.47 -7.89
CA ALA A 142 -17.87 -1.36 -8.31
C ALA A 142 -19.15 -0.58 -8.71
N ILE A 143 -19.04 0.75 -8.85
CA ILE A 143 -20.18 1.66 -8.99
C ILE A 143 -20.39 2.02 -10.46
N ARG A 144 -21.64 1.99 -10.94
CA ARG A 144 -22.06 2.54 -12.24
C ARG A 144 -23.27 3.44 -12.09
N GLY A 145 -23.67 4.12 -13.17
CA GLY A 145 -24.93 4.87 -13.20
C GLY A 145 -25.05 5.99 -12.15
N LEU A 146 -23.93 6.55 -11.71
CA LEU A 146 -23.89 7.59 -10.67
C LEU A 146 -24.50 8.91 -11.18
N THR A 147 -25.53 9.41 -10.50
CA THR A 147 -26.20 10.69 -10.78
C THR A 147 -26.21 11.62 -9.56
N ARG A 148 -26.32 12.93 -9.82
CA ARG A 148 -26.40 13.99 -8.82
C ARG A 148 -27.80 14.12 -8.22
N PHE A 149 -27.89 14.84 -7.08
CA PHE A 149 -29.12 15.12 -6.35
C PHE A 149 -30.22 15.75 -7.21
N ASP A 150 -29.83 16.58 -8.19
CA ASP A 150 -30.73 17.23 -9.15
C ASP A 150 -31.12 16.33 -10.34
N GLY A 151 -30.68 15.07 -10.35
CA GLY A 151 -30.93 14.10 -11.42
C GLY A 151 -29.99 14.22 -12.61
N SER A 152 -29.09 15.21 -12.65
CA SER A 152 -28.09 15.33 -13.70
C SER A 152 -27.00 14.25 -13.58
N ASP A 153 -26.35 13.94 -14.71
CA ASP A 153 -25.12 13.15 -14.69
C ASP A 153 -23.91 14.03 -14.33
N TYR A 154 -22.72 13.43 -14.24
CA TYR A 154 -21.45 14.14 -13.99
C TYR A 154 -20.68 14.45 -15.28
N SER A 155 -21.38 14.83 -16.35
CA SER A 155 -20.76 15.12 -17.65
C SER A 155 -19.84 16.33 -17.64
N ASP A 156 -20.09 17.30 -16.76
CA ASP A 156 -19.28 18.49 -16.52
C ASP A 156 -17.97 18.22 -15.77
N SER A 157 -17.85 17.08 -15.05
CA SER A 157 -16.63 16.72 -14.32
C SER A 157 -16.48 15.21 -14.12
N LEU A 158 -15.73 14.59 -15.03
CA LEU A 158 -15.38 13.16 -14.93
C LEU A 158 -14.49 12.85 -13.72
N VAL A 159 -13.69 13.80 -13.25
CA VAL A 159 -12.86 13.66 -12.04
C VAL A 159 -13.76 13.53 -10.82
N LEU A 160 -14.68 14.47 -10.62
CA LEU A 160 -15.62 14.43 -9.50
C LEU A 160 -16.47 13.15 -9.51
N ARG A 161 -16.92 12.72 -10.70
CA ARG A 161 -17.62 11.44 -10.89
C ARG A 161 -16.82 10.26 -10.35
N LYS A 162 -15.53 10.15 -10.74
CA LYS A 162 -14.63 9.08 -10.30
C LYS A 162 -14.34 9.18 -8.80
N THR A 163 -14.10 10.39 -8.29
CA THR A 163 -13.86 10.65 -6.86
C THR A 163 -15.02 10.17 -6.01
N ILE A 164 -16.25 10.56 -6.35
CA ILE A 164 -17.43 10.16 -5.59
C ILE A 164 -17.64 8.65 -5.68
N ALA A 165 -17.54 8.06 -6.88
CA ALA A 165 -17.67 6.62 -7.06
C ALA A 165 -16.66 5.81 -6.22
N ARG A 166 -15.39 6.24 -6.17
CA ARG A 166 -14.34 5.62 -5.34
C ARG A 166 -14.51 5.89 -3.84
N SER A 167 -15.23 6.95 -3.47
CA SER A 167 -15.52 7.27 -2.07
C SER A 167 -16.69 6.46 -1.48
N ILE A 168 -17.49 5.79 -2.32
CA ILE A 168 -18.53 4.87 -1.87
C ILE A 168 -17.82 3.58 -1.43
N GLN A 169 -17.86 3.32 -0.13
CA GLN A 169 -17.15 2.22 0.51
C GLN A 169 -18.15 1.21 1.08
N PRO A 170 -17.83 -0.10 1.09
CA PRO A 170 -18.66 -1.06 1.82
C PRO A 170 -18.72 -0.71 3.31
N ALA A 171 -19.86 -1.01 3.92
CA ALA A 171 -20.07 -0.82 5.35
C ALA A 171 -20.98 -1.92 5.89
N GLN A 172 -20.97 -2.11 7.21
CA GLN A 172 -22.07 -2.85 7.85
C GLN A 172 -23.36 -2.03 7.76
N ALA A 173 -24.51 -2.70 7.80
CA ALA A 173 -25.79 -2.01 7.94
C ALA A 173 -25.86 -1.37 9.32
N MET A 174 -25.99 -0.04 9.36
CA MET A 174 -25.98 0.74 10.60
C MET A 174 -27.36 1.30 10.93
N SER A 175 -27.62 1.49 12.21
CA SER A 175 -28.76 2.23 12.75
C SER A 175 -28.29 3.21 13.82
N LEU A 176 -29.14 4.17 14.18
CA LEU A 176 -28.89 5.08 15.29
C LEU A 176 -29.65 4.57 16.53
N ALA A 177 -28.93 4.04 17.51
CA ALA A 177 -29.50 3.57 18.77
C ALA A 177 -28.91 4.39 19.92
N GLY A 178 -29.75 5.05 20.71
CA GLY A 178 -29.29 5.86 21.85
C GLY A 178 -28.37 7.03 21.49
N GLY A 179 -28.41 7.54 20.25
CA GLY A 179 -27.55 8.62 19.77
C GLY A 179 -26.17 8.18 19.27
N SER A 180 -25.87 6.88 19.30
CA SER A 180 -24.65 6.30 18.74
C SER A 180 -24.96 5.42 17.53
N LEU A 181 -24.00 5.35 16.61
CA LEU A 181 -24.07 4.38 15.53
C LEU A 181 -23.93 2.97 16.11
N SER A 182 -24.80 2.07 15.68
CA SER A 182 -24.74 0.67 16.06
C SER A 182 -25.11 -0.24 14.87
N PRO A 183 -24.42 -1.38 14.70
CA PRO A 183 -24.78 -2.35 13.68
C PRO A 183 -26.21 -2.86 13.84
N ILE A 184 -26.89 -3.08 12.72
CA ILE A 184 -28.13 -3.84 12.69
C ILE A 184 -27.73 -5.32 12.76
N ASN A 185 -27.78 -5.90 13.96
CA ASN A 185 -27.30 -7.27 14.21
C ASN A 185 -27.94 -8.32 13.28
N SER A 186 -29.18 -8.09 12.83
CA SER A 186 -29.88 -8.94 11.87
C SER A 186 -29.51 -8.68 10.41
N ALA A 187 -28.44 -7.93 10.11
CA ALA A 187 -28.01 -7.52 8.75
C ALA A 187 -26.47 -7.50 8.64
N ALA A 188 -25.86 -8.61 9.04
CA ALA A 188 -24.42 -8.80 9.20
C ALA A 188 -23.76 -9.45 7.98
N ASP A 189 -24.05 -8.96 6.79
CA ASP A 189 -23.76 -9.69 5.56
C ASP A 189 -22.44 -9.30 4.91
N LEU A 190 -21.84 -8.16 5.30
CA LEU A 190 -20.57 -7.72 4.73
C LEU A 190 -19.45 -8.72 5.05
N GLU A 191 -18.79 -9.17 3.99
CA GLU A 191 -17.58 -9.98 4.03
C GLU A 191 -16.44 -9.23 3.34
N ALA A 192 -15.29 -9.15 4.01
CA ALA A 192 -14.05 -8.70 3.42
C ALA A 192 -13.14 -9.88 3.14
N TYR A 193 -12.40 -9.76 2.05
CA TYR A 193 -11.49 -10.77 1.52
C TYR A 193 -10.09 -10.17 1.40
N SER A 194 -9.08 -11.02 1.36
CA SER A 194 -7.78 -10.63 0.83
C SER A 194 -7.83 -10.52 -0.69
N GLU A 195 -6.95 -9.71 -1.29
CA GLU A 195 -6.86 -9.61 -2.74
C GLU A 195 -6.52 -10.95 -3.42
N ASN A 196 -5.80 -11.83 -2.70
CA ASN A 196 -5.52 -13.17 -3.19
C ASN A 196 -6.78 -14.05 -3.21
N GLU A 197 -7.66 -13.95 -2.20
CA GLU A 197 -8.92 -14.73 -2.18
C GLU A 197 -9.86 -14.38 -3.33
N VAL A 198 -9.83 -13.13 -3.80
CA VAL A 198 -10.67 -12.67 -4.93
C VAL A 198 -9.90 -12.59 -6.25
N ASN A 199 -8.69 -13.14 -6.32
CA ASN A 199 -7.93 -13.20 -7.56
C ASN A 199 -8.65 -14.11 -8.57
N PRO A 200 -8.97 -13.63 -9.79
CA PRO A 200 -9.60 -14.43 -10.84
C PRO A 200 -8.94 -15.80 -11.10
N ALA A 201 -7.61 -15.89 -10.93
CA ALA A 201 -6.85 -17.13 -11.13
C ALA A 201 -7.15 -18.23 -10.10
N ASN A 202 -7.71 -17.87 -8.94
CA ASN A 202 -7.98 -18.79 -7.84
C ASN A 202 -9.39 -19.42 -7.90
N PHE A 203 -10.24 -19.02 -8.85
CA PHE A 203 -11.56 -19.61 -9.02
C PHE A 203 -11.53 -20.85 -9.93
N THR A 204 -12.42 -21.81 -9.69
CA THR A 204 -12.48 -23.07 -10.45
C THR A 204 -13.86 -23.28 -11.08
N PRO A 205 -13.98 -23.47 -12.41
CA PRO A 205 -12.92 -23.35 -13.42
C PRO A 205 -12.50 -21.87 -13.65
N PRO A 206 -11.25 -21.61 -14.06
CA PRO A 206 -10.68 -20.26 -14.12
C PRO A 206 -11.29 -19.32 -15.19
N THR A 207 -12.23 -19.78 -16.02
CA THR A 207 -12.75 -19.05 -17.19
C THR A 207 -14.24 -18.67 -17.13
N THR A 208 -14.99 -18.98 -16.08
CA THR A 208 -16.42 -18.65 -16.02
C THR A 208 -16.69 -17.14 -15.93
N TYR A 209 -15.83 -16.35 -15.31
CA TYR A 209 -16.08 -14.93 -15.02
C TYR A 209 -15.71 -13.97 -16.16
N ALA A 210 -14.70 -14.30 -16.95
CA ALA A 210 -14.40 -13.54 -18.17
C ALA A 210 -15.59 -13.58 -19.14
N ASN A 211 -16.34 -14.69 -19.13
CA ASN A 211 -17.59 -14.85 -19.88
C ASN A 211 -18.74 -13.99 -19.33
N GLU A 212 -18.64 -13.48 -18.09
CA GLU A 212 -19.60 -12.56 -17.48
C GLU A 212 -19.24 -11.07 -17.73
N GLY A 213 -18.17 -10.81 -18.49
CA GLY A 213 -17.69 -9.45 -18.77
C GLY A 213 -17.06 -8.75 -17.55
N VAL A 214 -16.71 -9.48 -16.50
CA VAL A 214 -16.04 -8.94 -15.30
C VAL A 214 -14.54 -8.74 -15.56
N SER A 215 -14.02 -7.55 -15.24
CA SER A 215 -12.59 -7.22 -15.39
C SER A 215 -11.85 -7.10 -14.05
N THR A 216 -12.57 -6.95 -12.94
CA THR A 216 -11.96 -6.67 -11.62
C THR A 216 -12.83 -7.22 -10.51
N PHE A 217 -12.23 -7.80 -9.48
CA PHE A 217 -12.90 -8.06 -8.21
C PHE A 217 -12.42 -7.07 -7.16
N PHE A 218 -13.35 -6.56 -6.37
CA PHE A 218 -13.01 -5.80 -5.18
C PHE A 218 -12.98 -6.74 -3.97
N PRO A 219 -12.08 -6.53 -3.00
CA PRO A 219 -11.87 -7.44 -1.86
C PRO A 219 -12.99 -7.36 -0.80
N TYR A 220 -14.24 -7.26 -1.23
CA TYR A 220 -15.43 -7.27 -0.39
C TYR A 220 -16.66 -7.81 -1.12
N GLY A 221 -17.64 -8.26 -0.36
CA GLY A 221 -18.91 -8.79 -0.86
C GLY A 221 -19.95 -8.92 0.25
N TYR A 222 -21.06 -9.55 -0.08
CA TYR A 222 -22.19 -9.73 0.84
C TYR A 222 -22.68 -11.17 0.81
N ALA A 223 -22.71 -11.81 1.97
CA ALA A 223 -23.07 -13.21 2.10
C ALA A 223 -24.52 -13.36 2.57
N VAL A 224 -25.26 -14.28 1.95
CA VAL A 224 -26.62 -14.61 2.36
C VAL A 224 -26.57 -15.25 3.75
N ARG A 225 -27.42 -14.75 4.65
CA ARG A 225 -27.67 -15.33 5.98
C ARG A 225 -28.97 -16.11 5.98
N CYS A 226 -29.05 -17.07 6.88
CA CYS A 226 -30.27 -17.81 7.18
C CYS A 226 -31.24 -16.93 8.00
N ILE A 227 -32.52 -16.91 7.63
CA ILE A 227 -33.58 -16.21 8.39
C ILE A 227 -34.73 -17.12 8.84
N ALA A 228 -35.04 -18.21 8.12
CA ALA A 228 -36.09 -19.17 8.48
C ALA A 228 -35.85 -20.54 7.83
N ASN A 229 -36.25 -21.63 8.50
CA ASN A 229 -36.24 -23.01 7.96
C ASN A 229 -34.92 -23.49 7.33
N CYS A 230 -33.78 -23.04 7.85
CA CYS A 230 -32.44 -23.46 7.42
C CYS A 230 -31.60 -23.95 8.60
N THR A 231 -30.54 -24.73 8.32
CA THR A 231 -29.60 -25.19 9.34
C THR A 231 -28.79 -23.99 9.84
N LEU A 232 -29.11 -23.53 11.06
CA LEU A 232 -28.39 -22.44 11.73
C LEU A 232 -26.88 -22.79 11.82
N GLY A 233 -26.04 -21.82 11.46
CA GLY A 233 -24.58 -21.98 11.49
C GLY A 233 -23.91 -22.53 10.22
N LEU A 234 -24.63 -22.69 9.09
CA LEU A 234 -24.04 -23.17 7.82
C LEU A 234 -24.32 -22.29 6.58
N ARG A 235 -25.00 -21.15 6.71
CA ARG A 235 -25.46 -20.30 5.58
C ARG A 235 -26.08 -21.14 4.43
N THR A 236 -26.86 -22.16 4.78
CA THR A 236 -27.48 -23.10 3.83
C THR A 236 -28.96 -22.84 3.69
N LEU A 237 -29.42 -22.49 2.49
CA LEU A 237 -30.83 -22.46 2.12
C LEU A 237 -31.35 -23.89 1.96
N ALA A 238 -32.50 -24.19 2.56
CA ALA A 238 -33.10 -25.51 2.50
C ALA A 238 -33.51 -25.92 1.08
N PRO A 239 -33.56 -27.22 0.78
CA PRO A 239 -34.18 -27.71 -0.44
C PRO A 239 -35.71 -27.59 -0.35
N ASN A 240 -36.37 -27.50 -1.50
CA ASN A 240 -37.82 -27.50 -1.68
C ASN A 240 -38.61 -26.40 -0.93
N PRO A 241 -38.20 -25.11 -0.95
CA PRO A 241 -38.98 -24.05 -0.31
C PRO A 241 -40.37 -23.91 -0.94
N ALA A 242 -41.41 -23.71 -0.13
CA ALA A 242 -42.76 -23.43 -0.64
C ALA A 242 -42.78 -22.14 -1.48
N VAL A 243 -43.79 -21.99 -2.34
CA VAL A 243 -43.95 -20.76 -3.15
C VAL A 243 -44.08 -19.55 -2.22
N GLY A 244 -43.23 -18.54 -2.43
CA GLY A 244 -43.17 -17.34 -1.60
C GLY A 244 -42.48 -17.52 -0.24
N GLN A 245 -41.92 -18.69 0.05
CA GLN A 245 -41.13 -18.93 1.26
C GLN A 245 -39.67 -18.52 1.03
N PHE A 246 -39.23 -17.47 1.72
CA PHE A 246 -37.86 -16.97 1.68
C PHE A 246 -37.10 -17.32 2.97
N ASP A 247 -36.16 -18.26 2.83
CA ASP A 247 -35.40 -18.83 3.94
C ASP A 247 -34.08 -18.08 4.20
N GLY A 248 -33.66 -17.21 3.27
CA GLY A 248 -32.45 -16.39 3.37
C GLY A 248 -32.69 -14.89 3.28
N ALA A 249 -31.69 -14.12 3.68
CA ALA A 249 -31.61 -12.68 3.43
C ALA A 249 -30.18 -12.22 3.15
N VAL A 250 -30.04 -11.11 2.43
CA VAL A 250 -28.77 -10.40 2.24
C VAL A 250 -29.02 -8.90 2.33
N THR A 251 -28.13 -8.17 2.99
CA THR A 251 -28.18 -6.73 3.14
C THR A 251 -26.94 -6.11 2.49
N PHE A 252 -27.13 -5.39 1.40
CA PHE A 252 -26.10 -4.59 0.75
C PHE A 252 -26.03 -3.24 1.45
N ALA A 253 -24.90 -2.93 2.07
CA ALA A 253 -24.72 -1.71 2.84
C ALA A 253 -23.42 -0.98 2.45
N VAL A 254 -23.53 0.33 2.24
CA VAL A 254 -22.40 1.19 1.87
C VAL A 254 -22.42 2.48 2.67
N LYS A 255 -21.27 3.14 2.73
CA LYS A 255 -21.11 4.49 3.26
C LYS A 255 -20.48 5.41 2.22
N LEU A 256 -20.83 6.68 2.29
CA LEU A 256 -20.27 7.71 1.43
C LEU A 256 -20.19 9.06 2.18
N PRO A 257 -19.17 9.89 1.90
CA PRO A 257 -19.09 11.23 2.47
C PRO A 257 -20.22 12.10 1.92
N VAL A 258 -20.79 12.93 2.79
CA VAL A 258 -21.69 14.01 2.38
C VAL A 258 -20.87 15.07 1.66
N GLN A 259 -21.30 15.46 0.47
CA GLN A 259 -20.53 16.38 -0.38
C GLN A 259 -20.65 17.82 0.12
N THR A 260 -19.54 18.56 0.04
CA THR A 260 -19.47 19.97 0.45
C THR A 260 -20.47 20.84 -0.31
N ASN A 261 -20.65 20.56 -1.60
CA ASN A 261 -21.70 21.16 -2.40
C ASN A 261 -22.94 20.25 -2.41
N PRO A 262 -24.10 20.71 -1.90
CA PRO A 262 -25.32 19.91 -1.86
C PRO A 262 -25.71 19.28 -3.19
N LYS A 263 -25.51 19.98 -4.32
CA LYS A 263 -25.88 19.49 -5.66
C LYS A 263 -25.11 18.25 -6.09
N ASP A 264 -23.88 18.09 -5.59
CA ASP A 264 -22.98 17.00 -5.95
C ASP A 264 -23.23 15.75 -5.09
N ASN A 265 -24.16 15.80 -4.12
CA ASN A 265 -24.54 14.59 -3.41
C ASN A 265 -25.16 13.58 -4.39
N PRO A 266 -24.81 12.29 -4.31
CA PRO A 266 -25.43 11.28 -5.15
C PRO A 266 -26.94 11.16 -4.92
N PHE A 267 -27.71 11.06 -6.01
CA PHE A 267 -29.13 10.70 -5.98
C PHE A 267 -29.36 9.22 -6.21
N ALA A 268 -28.66 8.67 -7.19
CA ALA A 268 -28.74 7.27 -7.56
C ALA A 268 -27.38 6.75 -8.03
N PHE A 269 -27.16 5.46 -7.82
CA PHE A 269 -26.04 4.71 -8.39
C PHE A 269 -26.39 3.22 -8.37
N SER A 270 -25.63 2.43 -9.11
CA SER A 270 -25.74 0.98 -9.03
C SER A 270 -24.43 0.34 -8.60
N LEU A 271 -24.53 -0.63 -7.68
CA LEU A 271 -23.44 -1.49 -7.29
C LEU A 271 -23.46 -2.76 -8.15
N MET A 272 -22.34 -3.09 -8.78
CA MET A 272 -22.19 -4.29 -9.58
C MET A 272 -21.63 -5.43 -8.73
N VAL A 273 -22.30 -6.57 -8.75
CA VAL A 273 -21.87 -7.79 -8.06
C VAL A 273 -21.99 -9.02 -8.93
N VAL A 274 -21.16 -10.03 -8.66
CA VAL A 274 -21.38 -11.39 -9.18
C VAL A 274 -21.90 -12.28 -8.07
N ALA A 275 -22.97 -13.03 -8.37
CA ALA A 275 -23.54 -14.02 -7.45
C ALA A 275 -22.80 -15.36 -7.59
N LEU A 276 -22.47 -16.01 -6.47
CA LEU A 276 -21.68 -17.24 -6.45
C LEU A 276 -21.98 -18.12 -5.23
N THR A 277 -21.57 -19.38 -5.27
CA THR A 277 -21.74 -20.35 -4.17
C THR A 277 -20.41 -20.97 -3.76
N GLY A 278 -20.24 -21.30 -2.47
CA GLY A 278 -19.15 -22.17 -1.98
C GLY A 278 -18.00 -21.49 -1.20
N GLY A 279 -18.12 -20.24 -0.76
CA GLY A 279 -17.08 -19.54 0.01
C GLY A 279 -17.01 -19.89 1.51
N PRO A 280 -15.91 -19.54 2.23
CA PRO A 280 -15.78 -19.77 3.66
C PRO A 280 -16.61 -18.78 4.48
N SER A 281 -17.42 -19.27 5.43
CA SER A 281 -18.22 -18.44 6.35
C SER A 281 -17.34 -17.62 7.30
N ARG A 282 -17.49 -16.29 7.25
CA ARG A 282 -16.77 -15.33 8.12
C ARG A 282 -17.67 -14.19 8.60
N VAL A 283 -17.17 -13.38 9.54
CA VAL A 283 -17.83 -12.13 9.96
C VAL A 283 -16.82 -10.98 9.91
N THR A 284 -17.25 -9.88 9.30
CA THR A 284 -16.47 -8.64 9.25
C THR A 284 -16.86 -7.71 10.39
N VAL A 285 -15.87 -7.08 11.02
CA VAL A 285 -16.04 -6.00 11.99
C VAL A 285 -15.59 -4.70 11.33
N SER A 286 -16.48 -3.72 11.22
CA SER A 286 -16.15 -2.41 10.66
C SER A 286 -15.60 -1.44 11.74
N PRO A 287 -14.82 -0.41 11.35
CA PRO A 287 -14.33 0.59 12.31
C PRO A 287 -15.44 1.29 13.11
N GLU A 288 -16.63 1.44 12.51
CA GLU A 288 -17.78 2.12 13.09
C GLU A 288 -18.42 1.38 14.26
N GLU A 289 -18.17 0.08 14.39
CA GLU A 289 -18.69 -0.73 15.50
C GLU A 289 -18.00 -0.42 16.82
N GLY A 290 -16.87 0.31 16.79
CA GLY A 290 -16.00 0.44 17.95
C GLY A 290 -15.53 -0.94 18.43
N LEU A 291 -15.13 -1.02 19.69
CA LEU A 291 -14.78 -2.31 20.33
C LEU A 291 -16.04 -3.10 20.77
N ASP A 292 -17.18 -3.02 20.05
CA ASP A 292 -18.37 -3.84 20.34
C ASP A 292 -18.17 -5.30 19.91
N LEU A 293 -17.43 -6.01 20.75
CA LEU A 293 -17.03 -7.39 20.54
C LEU A 293 -18.16 -8.38 20.87
N SER A 294 -19.13 -7.96 21.69
CA SER A 294 -20.35 -8.73 21.98
C SER A 294 -21.22 -8.89 20.74
N GLY A 295 -21.42 -7.81 19.98
CA GLY A 295 -22.18 -7.83 18.72
C GLY A 295 -21.50 -8.73 17.68
N ALA A 296 -20.18 -8.61 17.52
CA ALA A 296 -19.41 -9.42 16.59
C ALA A 296 -19.48 -10.93 16.90
N LEU A 297 -19.39 -11.31 18.18
CA LEU A 297 -19.45 -12.71 18.60
C LEU A 297 -20.85 -13.31 18.40
N ALA A 298 -21.91 -12.56 18.73
CA ALA A 298 -23.28 -13.00 18.48
C ALA A 298 -23.53 -13.22 16.98
N ARG A 299 -22.98 -12.35 16.11
CA ARG A 299 -23.07 -12.51 14.65
C ARG A 299 -22.30 -13.71 14.15
N ALA A 300 -21.08 -13.96 14.65
CA ALA A 300 -20.31 -15.14 14.30
C ALA A 300 -21.04 -16.44 14.68
N GLN A 301 -21.73 -16.45 15.82
CA GLN A 301 -22.56 -17.58 16.23
C GLN A 301 -23.79 -17.78 15.32
N MET A 302 -24.45 -16.70 14.90
CA MET A 302 -25.60 -16.77 13.98
C MET A 302 -25.21 -17.30 12.60
N THR A 303 -24.02 -16.93 12.09
CA THR A 303 -23.54 -17.34 10.76
C THR A 303 -22.75 -18.64 10.77
N GLY A 304 -22.32 -19.12 11.95
CA GLY A 304 -21.40 -20.25 12.08
C GLY A 304 -19.96 -19.93 11.67
N ALA A 305 -19.64 -18.64 11.57
CA ALA A 305 -18.31 -18.17 11.21
C ALA A 305 -17.28 -18.55 12.28
N GLN A 306 -16.13 -19.07 11.83
CA GLN A 306 -14.98 -19.39 12.69
C GLN A 306 -13.91 -18.27 12.65
N THR A 307 -14.10 -17.30 11.77
CA THR A 307 -13.15 -16.22 11.50
C THR A 307 -13.81 -14.86 11.68
N LEU A 308 -13.19 -13.99 12.47
CA LEU A 308 -13.51 -12.56 12.56
C LEU A 308 -12.43 -11.76 11.84
N LEU A 309 -12.85 -10.86 10.96
CA LEU A 309 -11.95 -9.99 10.21
C LEU A 309 -12.27 -8.53 10.52
N ALA A 310 -11.31 -7.81 11.09
CA ALA A 310 -11.46 -6.38 11.34
C ALA A 310 -10.95 -5.57 10.13
N ILE A 311 -11.80 -4.68 9.62
CA ILE A 311 -11.40 -3.69 8.61
C ILE A 311 -10.86 -2.46 9.34
N GLY A 312 -9.63 -2.04 9.03
CA GLY A 312 -8.95 -0.85 9.56
C GLY A 312 -7.81 -0.42 8.62
N ASN A 313 -6.93 0.50 9.05
CA ASN A 313 -5.72 0.93 8.31
C ASN A 313 -4.63 -0.18 8.21
N GLY A 314 -5.06 -1.40 7.91
CA GLY A 314 -4.32 -2.66 7.91
C GLY A 314 -5.30 -3.78 8.28
N GLN A 315 -5.56 -4.72 7.36
CA GLN A 315 -6.36 -5.90 7.67
C GLN A 315 -5.65 -6.73 8.74
N ARG A 316 -6.33 -7.06 9.84
CA ARG A 316 -5.82 -8.00 10.86
C ARG A 316 -6.81 -9.15 11.05
N THR A 317 -6.33 -10.37 10.82
CA THR A 317 -7.09 -11.62 11.02
C THR A 317 -6.86 -12.13 12.43
N VAL A 318 -7.93 -12.44 13.17
CA VAL A 318 -7.84 -13.03 14.51
C VAL A 318 -8.71 -14.29 14.55
N SER A 319 -8.15 -15.41 15.00
CA SER A 319 -8.92 -16.65 15.19
C SER A 319 -9.80 -16.57 16.45
N LEU A 320 -11.05 -17.03 16.35
CA LEU A 320 -12.04 -16.95 17.44
C LEU A 320 -11.57 -17.67 18.72
N GLN A 321 -10.80 -18.76 18.55
CA GLN A 321 -10.32 -19.63 19.62
C GLN A 321 -9.22 -18.98 20.49
N THR A 322 -8.33 -18.18 19.88
CA THR A 322 -7.30 -17.39 20.57
C THR A 322 -7.91 -16.21 21.33
N TYR A 323 -9.07 -15.72 20.88
CA TYR A 323 -9.75 -14.57 21.49
C TYR A 323 -10.64 -14.97 22.69
N GLN A 324 -11.30 -16.14 22.63
CA GLN A 324 -12.06 -16.72 23.76
C GLN A 324 -11.17 -17.05 24.98
N THR A 325 -9.89 -17.30 24.77
CA THR A 325 -8.91 -17.50 25.85
C THR A 325 -8.48 -16.17 26.49
N LEU A 326 -8.49 -15.07 25.74
CA LEU A 326 -8.12 -13.72 26.20
C LEU A 326 -9.19 -13.04 27.07
N LEU A 327 -10.48 -13.34 26.84
CA LEU A 327 -11.61 -12.77 27.61
C LEU A 327 -11.82 -13.42 28.99
N ASN A 328 -11.35 -14.64 29.20
CA ASN A 328 -11.59 -15.42 30.43
C ASN A 328 -10.41 -15.37 31.43
N GLY A 329 -9.40 -14.54 31.18
CA GLY A 329 -8.23 -14.36 32.06
C GLY A 329 -8.46 -13.29 33.14
N PRO A 330 -7.99 -13.48 34.39
CA PRO A 330 -8.38 -12.64 35.52
C PRO A 330 -7.72 -11.24 35.59
N PHE A 331 -6.89 -10.84 34.61
CA PHE A 331 -6.17 -9.57 34.66
C PHE A 331 -5.92 -9.00 33.27
N PHE A 332 -6.88 -8.32 32.64
CA PHE A 332 -6.56 -7.34 31.58
C PHE A 332 -7.70 -6.35 31.35
N ARG A 333 -7.52 -5.11 31.83
CA ARG A 333 -8.17 -3.93 31.25
C ARG A 333 -7.26 -3.43 30.13
N VAL A 334 -7.74 -3.35 28.90
CA VAL A 334 -6.99 -2.74 27.79
C VAL A 334 -7.05 -1.22 27.96
N SER A 335 -6.02 -0.65 28.59
CA SER A 335 -5.72 0.78 28.56
C SER A 335 -4.98 1.09 27.27
N GLY A 336 -5.68 1.66 26.28
CA GLY A 336 -5.08 2.03 25.00
C GLY A 336 -6.01 2.67 23.97
N PHE A 337 -7.10 3.31 24.39
CA PHE A 337 -7.95 4.16 23.54
C PHE A 337 -8.56 5.28 24.39
N GLN A 338 -7.94 6.47 24.40
CA GLN A 338 -8.56 7.70 24.91
C GLN A 338 -8.00 8.92 24.15
N GLY A 339 -8.88 9.61 23.42
CA GLY A 339 -8.74 11.02 23.03
C GLY A 339 -9.98 11.77 23.51
N ILE A 340 -9.81 12.52 24.61
CA ILE A 340 -10.64 13.58 25.22
C ILE A 340 -12.12 13.70 24.79
N SER A 341 -13.05 13.37 25.70
CA SER A 341 -14.10 14.31 26.15
C SER A 341 -14.78 13.80 27.43
N ASN A 342 -14.89 14.71 28.40
CA ASN A 342 -15.40 14.51 29.75
C ASN A 342 -16.84 13.97 29.81
N VAL A 343 -17.04 12.90 30.56
CA VAL A 343 -18.24 12.72 31.39
C VAL A 343 -17.81 12.18 32.75
N ARG A 344 -17.88 13.04 33.77
CA ARG A 344 -17.87 12.63 35.17
C ARG A 344 -19.12 11.79 35.44
N THR A 345 -18.96 10.58 35.97
CA THR A 345 -19.93 10.04 36.93
C THR A 345 -19.16 9.39 38.08
N ALA A 346 -19.70 9.61 39.27
CA ALA A 346 -19.05 9.48 40.56
C ALA A 346 -18.80 8.01 40.96
N ASP A 347 -17.70 7.80 41.68
CA ASP A 347 -17.51 6.62 42.51
C ASP A 347 -17.37 7.10 43.97
N PRO A 348 -18.12 6.56 44.93
CA PRO A 348 -17.73 6.57 46.32
C PRO A 348 -17.00 5.25 46.62
N ASP A 349 -15.67 5.35 46.72
CA ASP A 349 -14.79 4.39 47.40
C ASP A 349 -15.22 4.23 48.89
N PRO A 350 -14.82 3.16 49.60
CA PRO A 350 -13.52 3.28 50.27
C PRO A 350 -12.70 1.98 50.39
N SER A 351 -11.50 1.99 49.82
CA SER A 351 -10.20 1.81 50.50
C SER A 351 -9.82 0.37 50.97
N PRO A 352 -8.52 0.04 51.18
CA PRO A 352 -7.42 0.97 51.47
C PRO A 352 -6.06 0.75 50.75
N ALA A 353 -5.26 1.81 50.75
CA ALA A 353 -3.81 1.86 50.49
C ALA A 353 -3.02 1.61 51.81
N PRO A 354 -1.66 1.76 51.92
CA PRO A 354 -0.56 1.81 50.92
C PRO A 354 0.68 0.93 51.30
N GLY A 355 1.64 0.76 50.37
CA GLY A 355 2.99 0.26 50.72
C GLY A 355 3.91 -0.07 49.52
N ASP A 356 4.57 0.93 48.95
CA ASP A 356 5.76 0.84 48.07
C ASP A 356 7.05 0.74 48.96
N PRO A 357 8.29 0.39 48.53
CA PRO A 357 8.79 0.10 47.17
C PRO A 357 9.82 -1.05 47.02
N ALA A 358 10.18 -1.33 45.76
CA ALA A 358 11.44 -1.92 45.27
C ALA A 358 11.66 -3.45 45.40
N ALA A 359 11.44 -4.16 44.29
CA ALA A 359 12.46 -5.03 43.66
C ALA A 359 12.02 -5.39 42.24
N PHE A 360 12.61 -4.74 41.24
CA PHE A 360 12.64 -5.27 39.89
C PHE A 360 13.42 -6.60 39.94
N SER A 361 12.70 -7.71 39.83
CA SER A 361 13.26 -9.00 39.43
C SER A 361 12.39 -9.53 38.32
N GLN A 362 12.91 -9.44 37.09
CA GLN A 362 12.39 -10.16 35.93
C GLN A 362 12.25 -11.64 36.28
N THR A 363 11.08 -12.21 36.03
CA THR A 363 10.95 -13.65 35.80
C THR A 363 9.96 -13.83 34.66
N ALA A 364 10.52 -13.91 33.47
CA ALA A 364 9.82 -14.23 32.23
C ALA A 364 9.31 -15.68 32.29
N TYR A 365 8.01 -15.88 32.00
CA TYR A 365 7.56 -17.15 31.45
C TYR A 365 7.83 -17.14 29.95
N LEU A 366 8.73 -18.05 29.58
CA LEU A 366 9.29 -18.30 28.27
C LEU A 366 8.19 -18.47 27.22
N LEU A 367 8.02 -17.45 26.38
CA LEU A 367 7.81 -17.69 24.96
C LEU A 367 8.97 -18.58 24.48
N PRO A 368 8.75 -19.51 23.53
CA PRO A 368 9.87 -20.14 22.86
C PRO A 368 10.78 -19.04 22.33
N ASN A 369 12.01 -19.05 22.80
CA ASN A 369 13.07 -18.16 22.36
C ASN A 369 13.06 -18.12 20.82
N PRO A 370 12.93 -16.94 20.16
CA PRO A 370 13.10 -16.83 18.72
C PRO A 370 14.48 -17.32 18.26
N GLN A 371 15.45 -17.46 19.18
CA GLN A 371 16.79 -17.97 18.85
C GLN A 371 16.89 -19.49 18.66
N ASN A 372 15.80 -20.27 18.76
CA ASN A 372 15.86 -21.73 18.56
C ASN A 372 14.81 -22.30 17.58
N LEU A 373 14.05 -21.46 16.88
CA LEU A 373 13.63 -21.86 15.54
C LEU A 373 14.82 -21.56 14.64
N PRO A 374 15.28 -22.48 13.79
CA PRO A 374 16.20 -22.08 12.74
C PRO A 374 15.38 -21.17 11.80
N THR A 375 15.33 -19.88 12.10
CA THR A 375 15.24 -18.88 11.05
C THR A 375 16.51 -19.09 10.26
N PHE A 376 16.40 -19.89 9.20
CA PHE A 376 17.29 -19.75 8.09
C PHE A 376 17.03 -18.34 7.55
N ALA A 377 17.64 -17.33 8.18
CA ALA A 377 17.96 -16.10 7.50
C ALA A 377 18.76 -16.57 6.29
N LEU A 378 18.11 -16.58 5.13
CA LEU A 378 18.81 -16.87 3.90
C LEU A 378 19.96 -15.86 3.85
N PRO A 379 21.21 -16.34 3.67
CA PRO A 379 22.36 -15.45 3.63
C PRO A 379 22.11 -14.38 2.56
N PRO A 380 22.68 -13.17 2.69
CA PRO A 380 22.57 -12.12 1.69
C PRO A 380 22.68 -12.67 0.27
N GLN A 381 21.64 -12.43 -0.54
CA GLN A 381 21.56 -12.91 -1.92
C GLN A 381 21.55 -11.71 -2.85
N THR A 382 22.27 -11.82 -3.96
CA THR A 382 22.14 -10.91 -5.10
C THR A 382 21.42 -11.63 -6.23
N GLU A 383 20.43 -10.97 -6.83
CA GLU A 383 19.65 -11.49 -7.95
C GLU A 383 19.53 -10.44 -9.07
N LEU A 384 19.40 -10.92 -10.31
CA LEU A 384 19.14 -10.08 -11.49
C LEU A 384 17.64 -9.82 -11.61
N ALA A 385 17.23 -8.55 -11.65
CA ALA A 385 15.84 -8.12 -11.76
C ALA A 385 15.43 -7.68 -13.18
N SER A 386 16.37 -7.24 -14.03
CA SER A 386 16.14 -6.87 -15.44
C SER A 386 15.95 -8.07 -16.38
N LEU A 387 15.18 -9.06 -15.94
CA LEU A 387 14.87 -10.29 -16.68
C LEU A 387 13.62 -10.13 -17.53
N GLY A 388 13.61 -10.74 -18.73
CA GLY A 388 12.39 -10.95 -19.51
C GLY A 388 11.52 -12.08 -18.95
N ASN A 389 10.33 -12.28 -19.51
CA ASN A 389 9.38 -13.32 -19.08
C ASN A 389 9.88 -14.76 -19.22
N ASN A 390 10.91 -15.01 -20.03
CA ASN A 390 11.54 -16.33 -20.16
C ASN A 390 12.67 -16.55 -19.13
N ALA A 391 12.77 -15.69 -18.11
CA ALA A 391 13.86 -15.65 -17.14
C ALA A 391 15.26 -15.54 -17.79
N GLN A 392 15.32 -15.02 -19.02
CA GLN A 392 16.55 -14.65 -19.71
C GLN A 392 16.82 -13.17 -19.49
N GLN A 393 18.09 -12.80 -19.37
CA GLN A 393 18.52 -11.41 -19.34
C GLN A 393 18.05 -10.68 -20.60
N SER A 394 17.59 -9.44 -20.43
CA SER A 394 17.22 -8.58 -21.54
C SER A 394 18.45 -8.20 -22.37
N SER A 395 18.32 -8.20 -23.70
CA SER A 395 19.35 -7.64 -24.59
C SER A 395 19.38 -6.10 -24.58
N ARG A 396 18.42 -5.46 -23.89
CA ARG A 396 18.30 -4.01 -23.71
C ARG A 396 18.88 -3.59 -22.36
N ALA A 397 19.37 -2.36 -22.29
CA ALA A 397 19.83 -1.74 -21.05
C ALA A 397 18.69 -1.56 -20.05
N ALA A 398 19.02 -1.60 -18.77
CA ALA A 398 18.09 -1.30 -17.69
C ALA A 398 18.69 -0.33 -16.66
N TRP A 399 17.89 0.64 -16.21
CA TRP A 399 18.34 1.69 -15.29
C TRP A 399 17.22 2.24 -14.39
N SER A 400 17.58 3.15 -13.47
CA SER A 400 16.68 3.86 -12.56
C SER A 400 15.68 2.95 -11.83
N PRO A 401 16.17 2.03 -10.97
CA PRO A 401 15.29 1.14 -10.24
C PRO A 401 14.46 1.87 -9.17
N ALA A 402 13.32 1.29 -8.90
CA ALA A 402 12.53 1.52 -7.69
C ALA A 402 12.18 0.15 -7.09
N VAL A 403 11.98 0.10 -5.77
CA VAL A 403 11.60 -1.12 -5.06
C VAL A 403 10.42 -0.82 -4.13
N SER A 404 9.45 -1.72 -4.05
CA SER A 404 8.33 -1.62 -3.10
C SER A 404 8.81 -1.79 -1.65
N ASN A 405 8.00 -1.36 -0.66
CA ASN A 405 8.45 -1.39 0.74
C ASN A 405 8.70 -2.82 1.26
N ASP A 406 7.96 -3.80 0.75
CA ASP A 406 8.14 -5.23 1.06
C ASP A 406 9.28 -5.88 0.26
N GLY A 407 9.83 -5.17 -0.73
CA GLY A 407 10.86 -5.67 -1.63
C GLY A 407 10.37 -6.61 -2.72
N ARG A 408 9.06 -6.86 -2.86
CA ARG A 408 8.52 -7.80 -3.85
C ARG A 408 8.61 -7.28 -5.28
N TYR A 409 8.27 -6.01 -5.48
CA TYR A 409 8.17 -5.40 -6.79
C TYR A 409 9.38 -4.51 -7.07
N VAL A 410 9.96 -4.67 -8.25
CA VAL A 410 11.06 -3.83 -8.75
C VAL A 410 10.63 -3.21 -10.06
N ALA A 411 10.48 -1.89 -10.09
CA ALA A 411 10.25 -1.15 -11.32
C ALA A 411 11.58 -0.65 -11.85
N PHE A 412 11.77 -0.67 -13.16
CA PHE A 412 12.98 -0.19 -13.81
C PHE A 412 12.68 0.29 -15.22
N VAL A 413 13.55 1.14 -15.73
CA VAL A 413 13.50 1.58 -17.12
C VAL A 413 14.21 0.54 -17.98
N GLY A 414 13.64 0.18 -19.12
CA GLY A 414 14.27 -0.66 -20.14
C GLY A 414 14.38 0.10 -21.47
N GLY A 415 15.54 0.05 -22.12
CA GLY A 415 15.81 0.88 -23.31
C GLY A 415 17.05 0.51 -24.11
N SER A 416 17.22 1.13 -25.28
CA SER A 416 18.44 0.97 -26.10
C SER A 416 19.55 1.91 -25.61
N TYR A 417 20.69 1.35 -25.19
CA TYR A 417 21.83 2.12 -24.71
C TYR A 417 22.41 3.04 -25.82
N GLY A 418 22.74 4.30 -25.50
CA GLY A 418 23.39 5.23 -26.43
C GLY A 418 22.48 5.99 -27.39
N ASN A 419 21.16 5.76 -27.36
CA ASN A 419 20.17 6.53 -28.12
C ASN A 419 18.98 6.92 -27.21
N MET A 420 19.31 7.57 -26.09
CA MET A 420 18.39 7.97 -25.01
C MET A 420 17.21 8.86 -25.46
N VAL A 421 17.30 9.38 -26.69
CA VAL A 421 16.36 10.32 -27.31
C VAL A 421 15.19 9.68 -28.06
N SER A 422 14.93 8.35 -28.00
CA SER A 422 13.86 7.77 -28.85
C SER A 422 13.00 6.59 -28.35
N ALA A 423 13.39 5.79 -27.34
CA ALA A 423 12.50 4.74 -26.79
C ALA A 423 13.01 4.13 -25.46
N SER A 424 12.38 4.50 -24.35
CA SER A 424 12.51 3.82 -23.06
C SER A 424 11.14 3.57 -22.45
N GLU A 425 11.00 2.46 -21.73
CA GLU A 425 9.74 2.07 -21.12
C GLU A 425 9.94 1.63 -19.67
N ILE A 426 8.89 1.75 -18.85
CA ILE A 426 8.92 1.25 -17.47
C ILE A 426 8.46 -0.20 -17.45
N TYR A 427 9.28 -1.07 -16.90
CA TYR A 427 8.96 -2.47 -16.61
C TYR A 427 8.84 -2.69 -15.11
N LEU A 428 8.06 -3.71 -14.73
CA LEU A 428 7.90 -4.19 -13.37
C LEU A 428 8.28 -5.66 -13.31
N ARG A 429 9.24 -6.00 -12.46
CA ARG A 429 9.53 -7.36 -12.04
C ARG A 429 8.78 -7.67 -10.74
N ASP A 430 7.95 -8.70 -10.76
CA ASP A 430 7.45 -9.35 -9.55
C ASP A 430 8.43 -10.46 -9.17
N ARG A 431 9.15 -10.28 -8.06
CA ARG A 431 10.19 -11.20 -7.61
C ARG A 431 9.62 -12.53 -7.08
N ASP A 432 8.38 -12.53 -6.60
CA ASP A 432 7.74 -13.73 -6.07
C ASP A 432 7.29 -14.66 -7.21
N THR A 433 6.71 -14.08 -8.26
CA THR A 433 6.20 -14.86 -9.42
C THR A 433 7.23 -15.02 -10.53
N GLY A 434 8.29 -14.21 -10.54
CA GLY A 434 9.28 -14.16 -11.60
C GLY A 434 8.77 -13.54 -12.91
N SER A 435 7.62 -12.87 -12.89
CA SER A 435 7.00 -12.25 -14.06
C SER A 435 7.50 -10.82 -14.27
N THR A 436 7.61 -10.41 -15.54
CA THR A 436 7.99 -9.05 -15.94
C THR A 436 6.91 -8.45 -16.84
N GLN A 437 6.34 -7.31 -16.44
CA GLN A 437 5.28 -6.64 -17.21
C GLN A 437 5.66 -5.20 -17.56
N LEU A 438 5.16 -4.72 -18.70
CA LEU A 438 5.24 -3.32 -19.11
C LEU A 438 4.27 -2.49 -18.24
N VAL A 439 4.78 -1.44 -17.58
CA VAL A 439 4.01 -0.53 -16.71
C VAL A 439 3.50 0.66 -17.52
N SER A 440 4.35 1.25 -18.36
CA SER A 440 4.04 2.40 -19.21
C SER A 440 3.25 2.00 -20.44
N GLN A 441 2.18 1.20 -20.27
CA GLN A 441 1.32 0.75 -21.36
C GLN A 441 0.42 1.89 -21.84
N GLY A 442 0.30 2.00 -23.16
CA GLY A 442 -0.70 2.82 -23.82
C GLY A 442 -2.12 2.30 -23.60
N LEU A 443 -3.10 3.10 -24.02
CA LEU A 443 -4.52 2.76 -23.98
C LEU A 443 -4.79 1.38 -24.60
N ASN A 444 -5.66 0.60 -23.95
CA ASN A 444 -6.04 -0.75 -24.38
C ASN A 444 -4.86 -1.74 -24.51
N GLY A 445 -3.78 -1.53 -23.73
CA GLY A 445 -2.60 -2.38 -23.75
C GLY A 445 -1.67 -2.14 -24.94
N ALA A 446 -1.86 -1.03 -25.66
CA ALA A 446 -0.95 -0.63 -26.74
C ALA A 446 0.47 -0.36 -26.18
N PHE A 447 1.47 -0.49 -27.05
CA PHE A 447 2.82 -0.09 -26.71
C PHE A 447 2.90 1.46 -26.61
N PRO A 448 3.65 2.03 -25.65
CA PRO A 448 3.82 3.49 -25.57
C PRO A 448 4.47 4.05 -26.83
N ASN A 449 4.05 5.24 -27.26
CA ASN A 449 4.60 5.93 -28.43
C ASN A 449 5.62 7.03 -28.07
N GLY A 450 6.14 6.99 -26.85
CA GLY A 450 7.11 7.92 -26.31
C GLY A 450 7.85 7.28 -25.14
N LEU A 451 8.89 7.96 -24.67
CA LEU A 451 9.75 7.48 -23.60
C LEU A 451 9.07 7.59 -22.23
N SER A 452 9.48 6.75 -21.29
CA SER A 452 9.00 6.75 -19.90
C SER A 452 10.15 6.47 -18.94
N GLU A 453 10.27 7.28 -17.89
CA GLU A 453 11.46 7.34 -17.03
C GLU A 453 11.11 7.51 -15.54
N LEU A 454 12.11 7.30 -14.68
CA LEU A 454 12.11 7.63 -13.25
C LEU A 454 10.91 7.07 -12.44
N PRO A 455 10.72 5.74 -12.40
CA PRO A 455 9.61 5.16 -11.66
C PRO A 455 9.74 5.36 -10.14
N ALA A 456 8.60 5.49 -9.46
CA ALA A 456 8.48 5.57 -8.00
C ALA A 456 7.25 4.80 -7.51
N PHE A 457 7.34 4.15 -6.36
CA PHE A 457 6.30 3.28 -5.82
C PHE A 457 5.53 3.89 -4.66
N SER A 458 4.22 3.62 -4.61
CA SER A 458 3.48 3.58 -3.34
C SER A 458 3.97 2.41 -2.47
N ALA A 459 3.84 2.48 -1.14
CA ALA A 459 4.43 1.52 -0.21
C ALA A 459 4.07 0.05 -0.53
N GLY A 460 2.80 -0.23 -0.81
CA GLY A 460 2.32 -1.58 -1.15
C GLY A 460 2.63 -2.03 -2.58
N GLY A 461 3.35 -1.23 -3.37
CA GLY A 461 3.72 -1.55 -4.74
C GLY A 461 2.57 -1.49 -5.75
N ARG A 462 1.36 -1.08 -5.36
CA ARG A 462 0.19 -1.01 -6.27
C ARG A 462 0.29 0.11 -7.31
N PHE A 463 0.71 1.30 -6.87
CA PHE A 463 0.81 2.47 -7.74
C PHE A 463 2.26 2.73 -8.11
N VAL A 464 2.49 2.99 -9.41
CA VAL A 464 3.78 3.43 -9.94
C VAL A 464 3.61 4.81 -10.54
N ALA A 465 4.24 5.82 -9.93
CA ALA A 465 4.38 7.15 -10.52
C ALA A 465 5.60 7.18 -11.44
N PHE A 466 5.50 7.83 -12.59
CA PHE A 466 6.60 7.93 -13.55
C PHE A 466 6.39 9.14 -14.47
N TYR A 467 7.47 9.55 -15.11
CA TYR A 467 7.44 10.54 -16.18
C TYR A 467 7.20 9.86 -17.53
N SER A 468 6.46 10.48 -18.44
CA SER A 468 6.45 10.08 -19.86
C SER A 468 6.16 11.25 -20.81
N ASN A 469 6.65 11.17 -22.05
CA ASN A 469 6.25 12.04 -23.16
C ASN A 469 5.34 11.32 -24.20
N ALA A 470 4.88 10.11 -23.88
CA ALA A 470 4.03 9.31 -24.74
C ALA A 470 2.59 9.86 -24.76
N THR A 471 2.12 10.21 -25.96
CA THR A 471 0.77 10.77 -26.20
C THR A 471 -0.34 9.72 -26.20
N ASN A 472 -0.04 8.46 -25.87
CA ASN A 472 -1.02 7.38 -25.93
C ASN A 472 -1.23 6.65 -24.60
N LEU A 473 -0.67 7.14 -23.48
CA LEU A 473 -0.89 6.54 -22.16
C LEU A 473 -2.27 6.81 -21.59
N VAL A 474 -2.85 7.97 -21.94
CA VAL A 474 -4.20 8.40 -21.53
C VAL A 474 -4.96 8.98 -22.73
N ALA A 475 -6.29 9.00 -22.63
CA ALA A 475 -7.12 9.57 -23.69
C ALA A 475 -6.95 11.10 -23.76
N ASN A 476 -7.05 11.65 -24.97
CA ASN A 476 -6.94 13.09 -25.25
C ASN A 476 -5.61 13.71 -24.79
N ASP A 477 -4.54 12.92 -24.75
CA ASP A 477 -3.21 13.48 -24.60
C ASP A 477 -2.78 14.17 -25.90
N THR A 478 -2.71 15.50 -25.85
CA THR A 478 -2.28 16.33 -26.98
C THR A 478 -0.84 16.82 -26.84
N SER A 479 -0.14 16.51 -25.75
CA SER A 479 1.19 17.05 -25.47
C SER A 479 2.28 16.06 -25.80
N THR A 480 3.29 16.50 -26.54
CA THR A 480 4.55 15.76 -26.68
C THR A 480 5.55 16.08 -25.57
N ARG A 481 5.13 16.83 -24.54
CA ARG A 481 5.95 17.14 -23.37
C ARG A 481 5.91 15.99 -22.38
N ALA A 482 7.03 15.84 -21.70
CA ALA A 482 7.12 15.54 -20.29
C ALA A 482 5.87 15.69 -19.42
N GLU A 483 5.33 14.59 -18.91
CA GLU A 483 4.25 14.61 -17.93
C GLU A 483 4.39 13.52 -16.89
N VAL A 484 3.73 13.72 -15.75
CA VAL A 484 3.71 12.74 -14.67
C VAL A 484 2.42 11.93 -14.75
N PHE A 485 2.59 10.62 -14.72
CA PHE A 485 1.52 9.63 -14.74
C PHE A 485 1.61 8.72 -13.51
N VAL A 486 0.47 8.15 -13.12
CA VAL A 486 0.39 7.06 -12.15
C VAL A 486 -0.30 5.88 -12.79
N ARG A 487 0.38 4.74 -12.83
CA ARG A 487 -0.20 3.44 -13.18
C ARG A 487 -0.71 2.75 -11.93
N ASP A 488 -1.98 2.38 -11.93
CA ASP A 488 -2.54 1.41 -10.98
C ASP A 488 -2.30 0.00 -11.54
N LEU A 489 -1.39 -0.74 -10.91
CA LEU A 489 -1.02 -2.09 -11.35
C LEU A 489 -2.10 -3.13 -11.09
N GLN A 490 -3.03 -2.86 -10.17
CA GLN A 490 -4.16 -3.74 -9.90
C GLN A 490 -5.27 -3.56 -10.93
N LEU A 491 -5.55 -2.31 -11.31
CA LEU A 491 -6.62 -1.97 -12.26
C LEU A 491 -6.16 -1.93 -13.72
N GLY A 492 -4.86 -1.85 -13.97
CA GLY A 492 -4.31 -1.65 -15.32
C GLY A 492 -4.65 -0.27 -15.89
N LEU A 493 -4.90 0.73 -15.03
CA LEU A 493 -5.30 2.08 -15.43
C LEU A 493 -4.16 3.07 -15.23
N THR A 494 -4.02 3.99 -16.18
CA THR A 494 -3.07 5.10 -16.10
C THR A 494 -3.84 6.40 -15.92
N ASP A 495 -3.51 7.18 -14.89
CA ASP A 495 -4.02 8.54 -14.67
C ASP A 495 -2.87 9.54 -14.86
N ARG A 496 -3.11 10.65 -15.58
CA ARG A 496 -2.19 11.80 -15.59
C ARG A 496 -2.36 12.61 -14.31
N VAL A 497 -1.26 12.95 -13.64
CA VAL A 497 -1.28 13.70 -12.37
C VAL A 497 -0.69 15.11 -12.47
N SER A 498 0.12 15.39 -13.50
CA SER A 498 0.57 16.76 -13.82
C SER A 498 -0.55 17.56 -14.50
N VAL A 499 -1.65 17.78 -13.77
CA VAL A 499 -2.82 18.54 -14.20
C VAL A 499 -3.17 19.61 -13.17
N ALA A 500 -3.81 20.69 -13.59
CA ALA A 500 -4.43 21.65 -12.68
C ALA A 500 -5.63 21.02 -11.96
N SER A 501 -6.14 21.64 -10.90
CA SER A 501 -7.28 21.12 -10.11
C SER A 501 -8.58 20.88 -10.92
N GLY A 502 -8.70 21.49 -12.10
CA GLY A 502 -9.80 21.25 -13.05
C GLY A 502 -9.54 20.12 -14.06
N GLY A 503 -8.43 19.39 -13.95
CA GLY A 503 -8.01 18.35 -14.89
C GLY A 503 -7.35 18.88 -16.17
N VAL A 504 -7.09 20.20 -16.24
CA VAL A 504 -6.41 20.83 -17.39
C VAL A 504 -4.94 20.44 -17.38
N GLN A 505 -4.43 20.04 -18.54
CA GLN A 505 -3.05 19.64 -18.75
C GLN A 505 -2.05 20.79 -18.49
N ALA A 506 -0.88 20.45 -17.95
CA ALA A 506 0.22 21.40 -17.75
C ALA A 506 0.72 22.02 -19.08
N THR A 507 0.97 23.33 -19.10
CA THR A 507 1.50 24.11 -20.23
C THR A 507 2.76 24.87 -19.82
N GLY A 508 3.80 24.91 -20.66
CA GLY A 508 5.06 25.63 -20.37
C GLY A 508 6.16 25.35 -21.41
N PRO A 509 7.33 26.03 -21.33
CA PRO A 509 8.47 25.78 -22.23
C PRO A 509 9.05 24.36 -22.07
N ASN A 510 9.61 23.79 -23.14
CA ASN A 510 9.91 22.35 -23.25
C ASN A 510 10.82 21.81 -22.13
N PHE A 511 10.49 20.63 -21.58
CA PHE A 511 11.49 19.77 -20.95
C PHE A 511 11.62 18.47 -21.73
N ASN A 512 12.79 18.27 -22.35
CA ASN A 512 13.28 16.96 -22.77
C ASN A 512 14.18 16.45 -21.65
N VAL A 513 14.03 15.17 -21.30
CA VAL A 513 14.82 14.49 -20.24
C VAL A 513 16.33 14.49 -20.53
N ASP A 514 16.70 14.80 -21.78
CA ASP A 514 18.08 14.83 -22.28
C ASP A 514 18.78 16.20 -22.12
N ASP A 515 18.13 17.19 -21.51
CA ASP A 515 18.64 18.57 -21.45
C ASP A 515 19.92 18.74 -20.61
N ASN A 516 20.26 17.79 -19.73
CA ASN A 516 21.44 17.89 -18.86
C ASN A 516 21.44 19.16 -17.96
N SER A 517 20.26 19.73 -17.68
CA SER A 517 20.07 20.94 -16.84
C SER A 517 20.35 20.74 -15.36
N GLY A 518 20.67 19.52 -14.92
CA GLY A 518 20.92 19.22 -13.51
C GLY A 518 19.67 19.25 -12.61
N VAL A 519 18.46 19.35 -13.16
CA VAL A 519 17.19 19.24 -12.43
C VAL A 519 16.77 17.78 -12.28
N ASN A 520 16.49 17.33 -11.06
CA ASN A 520 15.93 16.01 -10.80
C ASN A 520 14.39 16.07 -10.77
N LEU A 521 13.76 15.46 -11.78
CA LEU A 521 12.30 15.47 -11.97
C LEU A 521 11.60 14.19 -11.49
N ARG A 522 12.29 13.34 -10.72
CA ARG A 522 11.70 12.10 -10.23
C ARG A 522 10.43 12.42 -9.41
N PRO A 523 9.25 11.91 -9.80
CA PRO A 523 8.05 12.09 -8.99
C PRO A 523 8.15 11.27 -7.70
N ALA A 524 7.50 11.74 -6.65
CA ALA A 524 7.36 11.01 -5.38
C ALA A 524 5.88 10.75 -5.08
N ILE A 525 5.56 9.62 -4.47
CA ILE A 525 4.18 9.19 -4.22
C ILE A 525 4.01 8.69 -2.78
N SER A 526 2.90 9.05 -2.13
CA SER A 526 2.58 8.63 -0.76
C SER A 526 2.33 7.12 -0.67
N ALA A 527 2.35 6.58 0.55
CA ALA A 527 2.28 5.13 0.78
C ALA A 527 0.96 4.50 0.29
N ASP A 528 -0.14 5.24 0.41
CA ASP A 528 -1.47 4.87 -0.10
C ASP A 528 -1.67 5.19 -1.59
N GLY A 529 -0.69 5.84 -2.22
CA GLY A 529 -0.76 6.30 -3.60
C GLY A 529 -1.65 7.51 -3.83
N ARG A 530 -2.15 8.19 -2.79
CA ARG A 530 -3.08 9.30 -2.93
C ARG A 530 -2.40 10.60 -3.38
N TYR A 531 -1.28 10.95 -2.77
CA TYR A 531 -0.58 12.20 -3.02
C TYR A 531 0.64 11.95 -3.90
N VAL A 532 0.78 12.75 -4.97
CA VAL A 532 1.96 12.70 -5.85
C VAL A 532 2.63 14.07 -5.85
N ALA A 533 3.89 14.11 -5.40
CA ALA A 533 4.73 15.30 -5.50
C ALA A 533 5.55 15.26 -6.79
N PHE A 534 5.62 16.39 -7.51
CA PHE A 534 6.35 16.50 -8.77
C PHE A 534 6.84 17.93 -8.99
N ALA A 535 7.93 18.07 -9.73
CA ALA A 535 8.46 19.36 -10.17
C ALA A 535 7.91 19.70 -11.56
N SER A 536 7.57 20.96 -11.79
CA SER A 536 7.12 21.45 -13.10
C SER A 536 7.39 22.94 -13.25
N ASP A 537 7.68 23.37 -14.47
CA ASP A 537 7.81 24.77 -14.87
C ASP A 537 6.49 25.33 -15.45
N ALA A 538 5.41 24.55 -15.37
CA ALA A 538 4.15 24.89 -15.99
C ALA A 538 3.40 26.00 -15.24
N THR A 539 3.11 27.09 -15.95
CA THR A 539 2.50 28.30 -15.38
C THR A 539 1.00 28.20 -15.11
N ASN A 540 0.37 27.08 -15.47
CA ASN A 540 -1.08 26.90 -15.42
C ASN A 540 -1.56 25.79 -14.48
N LEU A 541 -0.67 25.13 -13.72
CA LEU A 541 -1.05 24.09 -12.76
C LEU A 541 -1.82 24.66 -11.56
N VAL A 542 -1.50 25.89 -11.16
CA VAL A 542 -2.22 26.64 -10.12
C VAL A 542 -2.36 28.10 -10.54
N THR A 543 -3.35 28.81 -10.00
CA THR A 543 -3.51 30.25 -10.27
C THR A 543 -2.42 31.06 -9.58
N GLY A 544 -1.90 32.07 -10.28
CA GLY A 544 -0.87 32.97 -9.73
C GLY A 544 0.55 32.44 -9.86
N ASP A 545 0.79 31.43 -10.70
CA ASP A 545 2.15 31.09 -11.12
C ASP A 545 2.76 32.17 -12.00
N THR A 546 3.84 32.79 -11.54
CA THR A 546 4.39 33.99 -12.20
C THR A 546 5.91 34.04 -12.25
N ASN A 547 6.60 33.11 -11.60
CA ASN A 547 8.07 33.12 -11.47
C ASN A 547 8.79 32.55 -12.71
N ASN A 548 8.07 31.88 -13.63
CA ASN A 548 8.60 31.27 -14.85
C ASN A 548 9.79 30.32 -14.59
N THR A 549 9.74 29.55 -13.51
CA THR A 549 10.79 28.58 -13.15
C THR A 549 10.17 27.30 -12.59
N PHE A 550 10.98 26.30 -12.28
CA PHE A 550 10.48 25.06 -11.69
C PHE A 550 9.93 25.32 -10.30
N ASP A 551 8.75 24.76 -10.06
CA ASP A 551 8.08 24.71 -8.79
C ASP A 551 7.76 23.27 -8.43
N VAL A 552 7.62 23.01 -7.13
CA VAL A 552 7.18 21.71 -6.62
C VAL A 552 5.69 21.77 -6.30
N PHE A 553 4.95 20.80 -6.83
CA PHE A 553 3.52 20.65 -6.67
C PHE A 553 3.18 19.32 -6.01
N VAL A 554 2.02 19.25 -5.37
CA VAL A 554 1.37 18.01 -4.94
C VAL A 554 0.01 17.90 -5.60
N HIS A 555 -0.25 16.76 -6.24
CA HIS A 555 -1.57 16.38 -6.73
C HIS A 555 -2.21 15.35 -5.78
N ASP A 556 -3.38 15.67 -5.25
CA ASP A 556 -4.23 14.74 -4.50
C ASP A 556 -5.14 14.00 -5.47
N ARG A 557 -4.81 12.73 -5.76
CA ARG A 557 -5.55 11.88 -6.71
C ARG A 557 -6.97 11.55 -6.25
N GLN A 558 -7.28 11.72 -4.97
CA GLN A 558 -8.63 11.51 -4.47
C GLN A 558 -9.51 12.71 -4.78
N THR A 559 -9.04 13.93 -4.48
CA THR A 559 -9.84 15.16 -4.66
C THR A 559 -9.67 15.79 -6.05
N GLY A 560 -8.60 15.44 -6.76
CA GLY A 560 -8.17 16.06 -8.01
C GLY A 560 -7.44 17.40 -7.82
N ALA A 561 -7.20 17.84 -6.57
CA ALA A 561 -6.60 19.13 -6.30
C ALA A 561 -5.08 19.12 -6.53
N THR A 562 -4.56 20.16 -7.20
CA THR A 562 -3.13 20.41 -7.37
C THR A 562 -2.75 21.67 -6.60
N THR A 563 -1.73 21.57 -5.75
CA THR A 563 -1.27 22.66 -4.87
C THR A 563 0.24 22.85 -5.02
N ARG A 564 0.70 24.10 -5.11
CA ARG A 564 2.14 24.41 -5.04
C ARG A 564 2.63 24.32 -3.60
N VAL A 565 3.72 23.60 -3.38
CA VAL A 565 4.33 23.43 -2.06
C VAL A 565 5.66 24.17 -1.91
N SER A 566 6.29 24.59 -3.01
CA SER A 566 7.43 25.53 -3.05
C SER A 566 6.99 26.96 -2.73
N VAL A 567 6.46 27.17 -1.53
CA VAL A 567 5.97 28.47 -1.03
C VAL A 567 6.55 28.78 0.34
N ALA A 568 6.68 30.06 0.68
CA ALA A 568 7.07 30.50 2.02
C ALA A 568 5.91 30.34 3.02
N ASN A 569 6.18 30.63 4.30
CA ASN A 569 5.17 30.54 5.38
C ASN A 569 3.97 31.50 5.20
N ASP A 570 4.17 32.62 4.50
CA ASP A 570 3.11 33.58 4.17
C ASP A 570 2.34 33.22 2.88
N GLY A 571 2.67 32.09 2.24
CA GLY A 571 2.07 31.63 1.00
C GLY A 571 2.66 32.25 -0.27
N SER A 572 3.65 33.15 -0.16
CA SER A 572 4.36 33.67 -1.33
C SER A 572 5.12 32.55 -2.05
N GLN A 573 5.12 32.56 -3.39
CA GLN A 573 5.84 31.57 -4.19
C GLN A 573 7.36 31.73 -4.03
N ALA A 574 8.08 30.63 -4.19
CA ALA A 574 9.53 30.63 -4.31
C ALA A 574 9.99 31.61 -5.41
N ASN A 575 11.00 32.44 -5.10
CA ASN A 575 11.59 33.40 -6.05
C ASN A 575 12.75 32.80 -6.87
N GLY A 576 12.93 31.49 -6.85
CA GLY A 576 13.94 30.73 -7.58
C GLY A 576 13.46 29.29 -7.81
N ALA A 577 14.19 28.55 -8.65
CA ALA A 577 13.85 27.18 -9.02
C ALA A 577 13.77 26.26 -7.80
N SER A 578 12.75 25.41 -7.77
CA SER A 578 12.54 24.35 -6.78
C SER A 578 12.27 23.01 -7.47
N ASP A 579 12.93 21.95 -7.02
CA ASP A 579 12.92 20.64 -7.67
C ASP A 579 13.15 19.48 -6.67
N THR A 580 13.39 18.27 -7.19
CA THR A 580 13.75 17.07 -6.41
C THR A 580 12.75 16.78 -5.27
N PRO A 581 11.45 16.59 -5.56
CA PRO A 581 10.47 16.35 -4.52
C PRO A 581 10.65 14.98 -3.86
N ALA A 582 10.46 14.93 -2.54
CA ALA A 582 10.22 13.70 -1.79
C ALA A 582 9.02 13.88 -0.86
N ILE A 583 8.24 12.81 -0.60
CA ILE A 583 7.00 12.90 0.16
C ILE A 583 6.91 11.81 1.25
N SER A 584 6.41 12.16 2.43
CA SER A 584 6.15 11.21 3.52
C SER A 584 5.02 10.23 3.16
N ALA A 585 4.94 9.13 3.90
CA ALA A 585 3.97 8.05 3.65
C ALA A 585 2.51 8.53 3.71
N ASP A 586 2.21 9.49 4.57
CA ASP A 586 0.89 10.10 4.75
C ASP A 586 0.62 11.29 3.81
N GLY A 587 1.61 11.71 3.01
CA GLY A 587 1.51 12.87 2.13
C GLY A 587 1.63 14.24 2.81
N ARG A 588 1.86 14.29 4.13
CA ARG A 588 1.88 15.54 4.90
C ARG A 588 3.16 16.35 4.71
N TYR A 589 4.31 15.69 4.69
CA TYR A 589 5.59 16.36 4.61
C TYR A 589 6.17 16.19 3.21
N VAL A 590 6.44 17.30 2.54
CA VAL A 590 7.09 17.32 1.22
C VAL A 590 8.44 17.99 1.34
N ALA A 591 9.50 17.21 1.16
CA ALA A 591 10.85 17.74 1.05
C ALA A 591 11.13 18.17 -0.40
N PHE A 592 11.93 19.21 -0.60
CA PHE A 592 12.38 19.67 -1.91
C PHE A 592 13.67 20.48 -1.81
N VAL A 593 14.41 20.54 -2.91
CA VAL A 593 15.56 21.45 -3.07
C VAL A 593 15.07 22.76 -3.66
N SER A 594 15.62 23.89 -3.22
CA SER A 594 15.30 25.18 -3.82
C SER A 594 16.48 26.14 -3.82
N SER A 595 16.62 26.88 -4.91
CA SER A 595 17.54 28.03 -5.04
C SER A 595 16.93 29.33 -4.51
N ALA A 596 15.66 29.31 -4.11
CA ALA A 596 14.93 30.49 -3.66
C ALA A 596 15.46 31.05 -2.34
N THR A 597 15.56 32.38 -2.27
CA THR A 597 16.09 33.11 -1.12
C THR A 597 15.00 33.58 -0.14
N ASN A 598 13.72 33.40 -0.51
CA ASN A 598 12.58 33.91 0.23
C ASN A 598 11.77 32.85 1.01
N LEU A 599 12.06 31.55 0.89
CA LEU A 599 11.24 30.49 1.50
C LEU A 599 11.17 30.56 3.04
N VAL A 600 12.27 30.96 3.68
CA VAL A 600 12.35 31.17 5.14
C VAL A 600 12.91 32.55 5.52
N GLY A 601 13.18 33.42 4.54
CA GLY A 601 13.57 34.81 4.76
C GLY A 601 15.02 35.05 5.22
N ASP A 602 15.90 34.05 5.13
CA ASP A 602 17.32 34.14 5.49
C ASP A 602 18.24 34.45 4.29
N GLY A 603 17.67 34.61 3.09
CA GLY A 603 18.41 34.98 1.89
C GLY A 603 19.11 33.81 1.17
N GLN A 604 18.91 32.56 1.59
CA GLN A 604 19.68 31.41 1.10
C GLN A 604 18.78 30.31 0.51
N GLY A 605 19.25 29.62 -0.54
CA GLY A 605 18.66 28.35 -1.01
C GLY A 605 19.04 27.17 -0.11
N GLY A 606 18.58 25.95 -0.40
CA GLY A 606 18.90 24.74 0.37
C GLY A 606 17.86 23.62 0.22
N VAL A 607 17.86 22.71 1.18
CA VAL A 607 16.83 21.67 1.33
C VAL A 607 15.75 22.15 2.29
N PHE A 608 14.49 22.04 1.90
CA PHE A 608 13.33 22.49 2.67
C PHE A 608 12.32 21.36 2.82
N VAL A 609 11.48 21.47 3.86
CA VAL A 609 10.26 20.67 3.99
C VAL A 609 9.06 21.57 4.19
N ARG A 610 8.01 21.33 3.40
CA ARG A 610 6.66 21.86 3.58
C ARG A 610 5.83 20.86 4.39
N ASP A 611 5.26 21.32 5.50
CA ASP A 611 4.13 20.65 6.16
C ASP A 611 2.85 21.16 5.49
N THR A 612 2.19 20.29 4.72
CA THR A 612 1.00 20.64 3.93
C THR A 612 -0.24 20.87 4.80
N VAL A 613 -0.24 20.34 6.02
CA VAL A 613 -1.35 20.51 6.98
C VAL A 613 -1.15 21.78 7.79
N ALA A 614 0.06 22.01 8.33
CA ALA A 614 0.36 23.22 9.10
C ALA A 614 0.53 24.47 8.22
N GLY A 615 0.81 24.29 6.92
CA GLY A 615 1.09 25.39 6.01
C GLY A 615 2.44 26.04 6.29
N THR A 616 3.41 25.29 6.83
CA THR A 616 4.73 25.81 7.21
C THR A 616 5.85 25.22 6.37
N THR A 617 6.81 26.05 5.97
CA THR A 617 8.05 25.70 5.27
C THR A 617 9.24 25.91 6.20
N THR A 618 10.05 24.87 6.37
CA THR A 618 11.23 24.88 7.23
C THR A 618 12.47 24.41 6.48
N ARG A 619 13.62 25.05 6.71
CA ARG A 619 14.92 24.60 6.22
C ARG A 619 15.36 23.32 6.94
N VAL A 620 16.00 22.43 6.20
CA VAL A 620 16.55 21.15 6.67
C VAL A 620 18.08 21.15 6.63
N SER A 621 18.67 21.71 5.58
CA SER A 621 20.12 21.74 5.36
C SER A 621 20.79 22.84 6.20
N PHE A 622 21.71 22.43 7.08
CA PHE A 622 22.50 23.33 7.93
C PHE A 622 23.93 22.81 8.04
N GLN A 623 24.87 23.76 8.01
CA GLN A 623 26.26 23.51 8.38
C GLN A 623 26.36 23.17 9.87
N ALA A 624 27.43 22.48 10.27
CA ALA A 624 27.66 22.06 11.66
C ALA A 624 27.66 23.22 12.68
N ASN A 625 27.97 24.43 12.22
CA ASN A 625 27.95 25.65 13.03
C ASN A 625 26.55 26.29 13.17
N GLY A 626 25.50 25.66 12.63
CA GLY A 626 24.11 26.12 12.68
C GLY A 626 23.77 27.19 11.63
N THR A 627 24.69 27.55 10.74
CA THR A 627 24.39 28.48 9.64
C THR A 627 23.74 27.74 8.46
N PRO A 628 22.92 28.41 7.64
CA PRO A 628 22.38 27.80 6.44
C PRO A 628 23.50 27.32 5.49
N ASP A 629 23.25 26.22 4.80
CA ASP A 629 24.13 25.77 3.72
C ASP A 629 24.31 26.85 2.66
N THR A 630 25.51 26.87 2.07
CA THR A 630 25.73 27.65 0.86
C THR A 630 25.35 26.79 -0.35
N PRO A 631 24.72 27.36 -1.40
CA PRO A 631 24.25 26.61 -2.56
C PRO A 631 25.45 26.08 -3.36
N LYS A 632 25.95 24.90 -2.97
CA LYS A 632 27.16 24.27 -3.52
C LYS A 632 26.92 22.81 -3.96
N SER A 633 25.69 22.52 -4.41
CA SER A 633 25.18 21.24 -4.94
C SER A 633 24.45 20.35 -3.93
N PHE A 634 23.18 20.08 -4.25
CA PHE A 634 22.34 19.02 -3.69
C PHE A 634 21.84 18.19 -4.88
N ASP A 635 22.15 16.89 -4.95
CA ASP A 635 21.86 16.10 -6.16
C ASP A 635 20.59 15.24 -6.01
N ASN A 636 20.23 14.87 -4.77
CA ASN A 636 19.03 14.11 -4.47
C ASN A 636 18.62 14.26 -3.01
N ILE A 637 17.34 14.06 -2.72
CA ILE A 637 16.81 14.02 -1.36
C ILE A 637 15.90 12.81 -1.15
N SER A 638 15.74 12.39 0.09
CA SER A 638 14.80 11.35 0.50
C SER A 638 14.24 11.66 1.88
N ILE A 639 13.00 11.23 2.15
CA ILE A 639 12.31 11.50 3.43
C ILE A 639 11.73 10.19 3.99
N SER A 640 11.78 10.02 5.31
CA SER A 640 11.21 8.85 5.98
C SER A 640 9.69 8.85 5.89
N GLY A 641 9.06 7.68 6.09
CA GLY A 641 7.62 7.51 6.00
C GLY A 641 6.85 8.40 6.98
N ASP A 642 7.39 8.66 8.16
CA ASP A 642 6.82 9.58 9.16
C ASP A 642 7.17 11.06 8.91
N GLY A 643 8.02 11.36 7.93
CA GLY A 643 8.47 12.70 7.61
C GLY A 643 9.56 13.27 8.53
N ARG A 644 10.04 12.51 9.52
CA ARG A 644 10.99 12.98 10.54
C ARG A 644 12.41 13.16 10.00
N LEU A 645 12.91 12.17 9.28
CA LEU A 645 14.28 12.11 8.79
C LEU A 645 14.33 12.51 7.32
N VAL A 646 15.29 13.36 6.97
CA VAL A 646 15.54 13.77 5.57
C VAL A 646 16.99 13.49 5.24
N ALA A 647 17.22 12.66 4.23
CA ALA A 647 18.55 12.38 3.69
C ALA A 647 18.82 13.28 2.46
N TYR A 648 20.03 13.80 2.35
CA TYR A 648 20.46 14.66 1.25
C TYR A 648 21.98 14.59 1.07
N SER A 649 22.49 14.97 -0.11
CA SER A 649 23.93 15.13 -0.34
C SER A 649 24.34 16.61 -0.28
N SER A 650 25.50 16.91 0.31
CA SER A 650 26.02 18.29 0.39
C SER A 650 27.55 18.28 0.32
N THR A 651 28.14 19.34 -0.23
CA THR A 651 29.59 19.61 -0.12
C THR A 651 29.93 20.51 1.07
N ASN A 652 28.90 20.98 1.80
CA ASN A 652 29.06 21.79 2.98
C ASN A 652 29.40 20.89 4.19
N PRO A 653 30.15 21.42 5.18
CA PRO A 653 30.51 20.67 6.38
C PRO A 653 29.33 20.63 7.37
N ASP A 654 28.33 19.78 7.09
CA ASP A 654 27.07 19.70 7.83
C ASP A 654 27.18 18.99 9.19
N VAL A 655 28.30 18.31 9.41
CA VAL A 655 28.68 17.77 10.73
C VAL A 655 30.13 18.12 11.07
N SER A 656 30.43 18.20 12.36
CA SER A 656 31.80 18.40 12.83
C SER A 656 32.70 17.24 12.38
N GLY A 657 33.88 17.55 11.86
CA GLY A 657 34.80 16.54 11.33
C GLY A 657 34.55 16.19 9.87
N ASP A 658 33.71 16.94 9.15
CA ASP A 658 33.74 16.91 7.69
C ASP A 658 34.82 17.86 7.18
N THR A 659 35.86 17.29 6.56
CA THR A 659 37.06 18.04 6.17
C THR A 659 37.50 17.82 4.73
N ASN A 660 36.81 16.96 3.97
CA ASN A 660 37.29 16.54 2.65
C ASN A 660 36.83 17.48 1.51
N GLY A 661 35.80 18.31 1.74
CA GLY A 661 35.21 19.19 0.72
C GLY A 661 34.59 18.46 -0.46
N LYS A 662 34.22 17.18 -0.28
CA LYS A 662 33.54 16.34 -1.28
C LYS A 662 32.05 16.28 -0.97
N LEU A 663 31.27 15.81 -1.94
CA LEU A 663 29.87 15.46 -1.65
C LEU A 663 29.85 14.34 -0.63
N ASP A 664 29.09 14.54 0.44
CA ASP A 664 28.84 13.55 1.47
C ASP A 664 27.32 13.41 1.66
N VAL A 665 26.89 12.23 2.13
CA VAL A 665 25.48 11.96 2.41
C VAL A 665 25.20 12.24 3.88
N PHE A 666 24.22 13.11 4.13
CA PHE A 666 23.77 13.49 5.46
C PHE A 666 22.32 13.08 5.69
N VAL A 667 21.97 12.84 6.96
CA VAL A 667 20.60 12.64 7.42
C VAL A 667 20.30 13.60 8.54
N ARG A 668 19.29 14.45 8.33
CA ARG A 668 18.80 15.40 9.31
C ARG A 668 17.58 14.80 10.02
N ASP A 669 17.66 14.75 11.35
CA ASP A 669 16.49 14.59 12.20
C ASP A 669 15.86 15.95 12.46
N ARG A 670 14.71 16.20 11.83
CA ARG A 670 14.01 17.48 11.93
C ARG A 670 13.37 17.71 13.30
N VAL A 671 13.08 16.64 14.04
CA VAL A 671 12.48 16.73 15.37
C VAL A 671 13.56 16.96 16.42
N ALA A 672 14.67 16.22 16.35
CA ALA A 672 15.79 16.38 17.28
C ALA A 672 16.69 17.59 16.93
N GLY A 673 16.65 18.08 15.69
CA GLY A 673 17.52 19.16 15.23
C GLY A 673 18.99 18.74 15.08
N THR A 674 19.24 17.46 14.83
CA THR A 674 20.59 16.88 14.71
C THR A 674 20.85 16.38 13.29
N THR A 675 22.08 16.49 12.81
CA THR A 675 22.53 15.94 11.53
C THR A 675 23.58 14.87 11.77
N VAL A 676 23.51 13.77 11.04
CA VAL A 676 24.54 12.71 11.00
C VAL A 676 25.01 12.49 9.56
N ARG A 677 26.24 12.02 9.39
CA ARG A 677 26.78 11.62 8.08
C ARG A 677 26.60 10.13 7.89
N ALA A 678 25.97 9.72 6.79
CA ALA A 678 25.76 8.31 6.46
C ALA A 678 26.86 7.74 5.54
N SER A 679 27.60 8.59 4.81
CA SER A 679 28.79 8.22 4.02
C SER A 679 30.02 7.98 4.91
N VAL A 680 29.90 7.04 5.85
CA VAL A 680 30.95 6.65 6.79
C VAL A 680 31.12 5.14 6.83
N ALA A 681 32.32 4.66 7.17
CA ALA A 681 32.54 3.24 7.44
C ALA A 681 31.93 2.83 8.79
N SER A 682 31.84 1.53 9.06
CA SER A 682 31.24 1.01 10.32
C SER A 682 31.96 1.44 11.60
N ASP A 683 33.20 1.93 11.50
CA ASP A 683 33.96 2.50 12.62
C ASP A 683 33.75 4.03 12.77
N GLY A 684 32.87 4.62 11.95
CA GLY A 684 32.57 6.04 11.91
C GLY A 684 33.55 6.88 11.10
N SER A 685 34.57 6.28 10.47
CA SER A 685 35.51 7.04 9.64
C SER A 685 34.84 7.56 8.36
N GLN A 686 35.18 8.80 7.98
CA GLN A 686 34.67 9.43 6.75
C GLN A 686 35.10 8.65 5.50
N ALA A 687 34.21 8.60 4.50
CA ALA A 687 34.52 8.10 3.17
C ALA A 687 35.76 8.79 2.57
N THR A 688 36.77 8.01 2.14
CA THR A 688 37.94 8.50 1.39
C THR A 688 37.65 8.55 -0.12
N ALA A 689 36.49 9.10 -0.46
CA ALA A 689 35.96 9.20 -1.82
C ALA A 689 36.79 10.17 -2.68
N GLN A 690 37.02 9.85 -3.96
CA GLN A 690 37.66 10.79 -4.88
C GLN A 690 36.63 11.82 -5.40
N SER A 691 35.43 11.35 -5.73
CA SER A 691 34.33 12.14 -6.26
C SER A 691 33.33 12.55 -5.18
N GLY A 692 33.01 11.63 -4.26
CA GLY A 692 32.05 11.87 -3.17
C GLY A 692 31.03 10.74 -3.02
N ALA A 693 29.97 10.99 -2.25
CA ALA A 693 28.82 10.14 -2.08
C ALA A 693 27.53 10.81 -2.60
N PHE A 694 26.71 10.05 -3.32
CA PHE A 694 25.61 10.55 -4.13
C PHE A 694 24.31 9.77 -3.91
N PHE A 695 23.21 10.36 -4.37
CA PHE A 695 21.90 9.74 -4.53
C PHE A 695 21.35 9.01 -3.29
N PRO A 696 21.28 9.64 -2.11
CA PRO A 696 20.73 8.99 -0.93
C PRO A 696 19.29 8.56 -1.13
N GLN A 697 18.96 7.36 -0.68
CA GLN A 697 17.59 6.88 -0.49
C GLN A 697 17.42 6.35 0.93
N LEU A 698 16.42 6.87 1.63
CA LEU A 698 16.11 6.51 2.99
C LEU A 698 14.98 5.46 2.99
N SER A 699 15.11 4.44 3.84
CA SER A 699 14.03 3.49 4.07
C SER A 699 12.81 4.16 4.72
N SER A 700 11.63 3.61 4.50
CA SER A 700 10.38 4.18 5.02
C SER A 700 10.35 4.23 6.56
N ASP A 701 10.98 3.28 7.24
CA ASP A 701 11.18 3.31 8.69
C ASP A 701 12.24 4.31 9.18
N GLY A 702 12.98 4.95 8.26
CA GLY A 702 14.00 5.94 8.56
C GLY A 702 15.31 5.36 9.08
N ARG A 703 15.50 4.04 9.09
CA ARG A 703 16.69 3.41 9.68
C ARG A 703 17.86 3.26 8.71
N PHE A 704 17.60 2.99 7.44
CA PHE A 704 18.62 2.60 6.46
C PHE A 704 18.76 3.64 5.36
N VAL A 705 20.00 3.97 4.99
CA VAL A 705 20.31 4.87 3.89
C VAL A 705 21.11 4.13 2.84
N ALA A 706 20.57 3.95 1.65
CA ALA A 706 21.33 3.50 0.48
C ALA A 706 21.94 4.69 -0.26
N PHE A 707 23.18 4.57 -0.73
CA PHE A 707 23.88 5.63 -1.47
C PHE A 707 24.96 5.06 -2.39
N VAL A 708 25.43 5.88 -3.33
CA VAL A 708 26.52 5.54 -4.27
C VAL A 708 27.80 6.25 -3.83
N CYS A 709 28.94 5.58 -3.83
CA CYS A 709 30.23 6.19 -3.46
C CYS A 709 31.42 5.48 -4.14
N ASP A 710 32.50 6.22 -4.44
CA ASP A 710 33.76 5.69 -4.98
C ASP A 710 34.85 5.50 -3.90
N ALA A 711 34.47 5.55 -2.62
CA ALA A 711 35.39 5.37 -1.51
C ALA A 711 35.84 3.91 -1.34
N THR A 712 37.12 3.74 -1.01
CA THR A 712 37.75 2.43 -0.80
C THR A 712 37.62 1.90 0.63
N ASN A 713 37.28 2.76 1.60
CA ASN A 713 37.33 2.44 3.03
C ASN A 713 35.97 2.16 3.69
N LEU A 714 34.86 2.15 2.95
CA LEU A 714 33.52 1.97 3.51
C LEU A 714 33.15 0.51 3.82
N SER A 715 33.93 -0.45 3.34
CA SER A 715 33.75 -1.88 3.60
C SER A 715 35.06 -2.59 3.90
N SER A 716 34.96 -3.79 4.47
CA SER A 716 36.07 -4.73 4.61
C SER A 716 35.69 -6.05 3.92
N PRO A 717 36.43 -6.50 2.88
CA PRO A 717 37.63 -5.88 2.32
C PRO A 717 37.38 -4.52 1.65
N ALA A 718 38.46 -3.76 1.47
CA ALA A 718 38.44 -2.48 0.77
C ALA A 718 37.99 -2.65 -0.69
N THR A 719 37.23 -1.69 -1.21
CA THR A 719 36.73 -1.74 -2.59
C THR A 719 37.77 -1.28 -3.60
N SER A 720 37.51 -1.58 -4.88
CA SER A 720 38.36 -1.21 -6.03
C SER A 720 38.51 0.30 -6.29
N GLY A 721 37.70 1.16 -5.65
CA GLY A 721 37.66 2.61 -5.92
C GLY A 721 36.83 3.00 -7.14
N GLN A 722 36.04 2.07 -7.70
CA GLN A 722 34.95 2.39 -8.62
C GLN A 722 33.71 2.84 -7.83
N PHE A 723 32.72 3.44 -8.52
CA PHE A 723 31.43 3.70 -7.90
C PHE A 723 30.75 2.40 -7.51
N GLU A 724 30.40 2.30 -6.24
CA GLU A 724 29.73 1.17 -5.63
C GLU A 724 28.49 1.64 -4.86
N VAL A 725 27.56 0.73 -4.62
CA VAL A 725 26.36 0.99 -3.83
C VAL A 725 26.57 0.48 -2.41
N PHE A 726 26.26 1.31 -1.44
CA PHE A 726 26.36 0.99 -0.01
C PHE A 726 25.02 1.20 0.66
N VAL A 727 24.83 0.53 1.81
CA VAL A 727 23.74 0.80 2.74
C VAL A 727 24.32 1.02 4.13
N HIS A 728 23.85 2.08 4.80
CA HIS A 728 24.23 2.41 6.18
C HIS A 728 23.02 2.30 7.10
N ASP A 729 23.18 1.61 8.22
CA ASP A 729 22.19 1.49 9.29
C ASP A 729 22.44 2.59 10.34
N LEU A 730 21.56 3.59 10.36
CA LEU A 730 21.65 4.75 11.26
C LEU A 730 21.51 4.37 12.75
N GLN A 731 20.95 3.19 13.06
CA GLN A 731 20.78 2.74 14.43
C GLN A 731 22.04 2.05 14.97
N THR A 732 22.69 1.20 14.17
CA THR A 732 23.86 0.43 14.60
C THR A 732 25.18 1.08 14.20
N GLY A 733 25.16 2.01 13.24
CA GLY A 733 26.34 2.61 12.63
C GLY A 733 27.04 1.71 11.62
N SER A 734 26.45 0.56 11.27
CA SER A 734 27.07 -0.41 10.34
C SER A 734 26.88 0.00 8.88
N THR A 735 27.92 -0.13 8.07
CA THR A 735 27.90 0.07 6.62
C THR A 735 28.20 -1.25 5.89
N GLU A 736 27.38 -1.58 4.90
CA GLU A 736 27.51 -2.78 4.06
C GLU A 736 27.65 -2.40 2.58
N LEU A 737 28.56 -3.07 1.87
CA LEU A 737 28.65 -3.04 0.40
C LEU A 737 27.47 -3.83 -0.20
N VAL A 738 26.67 -3.17 -1.05
CA VAL A 738 25.51 -3.75 -1.71
C VAL A 738 25.89 -4.37 -3.06
N SER A 739 26.76 -3.72 -3.83
CA SER A 739 27.16 -4.15 -5.18
C SER A 739 28.22 -5.27 -5.15
N GLN A 740 27.84 -6.38 -4.54
CA GLN A 740 28.64 -7.60 -4.43
C GLN A 740 27.78 -8.83 -4.75
N ALA A 741 28.42 -9.91 -5.17
CA ALA A 741 27.78 -11.19 -5.41
C ALA A 741 27.30 -11.85 -4.10
N THR A 742 26.51 -12.92 -4.22
CA THR A 742 26.01 -13.69 -3.05
C THR A 742 27.14 -14.20 -2.15
N ASP A 743 28.30 -14.54 -2.71
CA ASP A 743 29.49 -15.00 -1.97
C ASP A 743 30.31 -13.86 -1.34
N GLY A 744 29.88 -12.60 -1.50
CA GLY A 744 30.55 -11.41 -0.98
C GLY A 744 31.67 -10.87 -1.87
N VAL A 745 31.88 -11.42 -3.07
CA VAL A 745 32.84 -10.87 -4.03
C VAL A 745 32.29 -9.58 -4.64
N GLN A 746 33.06 -8.49 -4.56
CA GLN A 746 32.71 -7.19 -5.17
C GLN A 746 32.42 -7.33 -6.68
N GLY A 747 31.46 -6.55 -7.19
CA GLY A 747 31.26 -6.36 -8.62
C GLY A 747 32.53 -5.88 -9.34
N ASN A 748 32.75 -6.36 -10.57
CA ASN A 748 33.93 -6.04 -11.39
C ASN A 748 33.71 -4.85 -12.36
N GLY A 749 32.66 -4.06 -12.12
CA GLY A 749 32.29 -2.89 -12.92
C GLY A 749 31.51 -1.88 -12.08
N PRO A 750 31.38 -0.63 -12.54
CA PRO A 750 30.71 0.43 -11.80
C PRO A 750 29.24 0.09 -11.53
N SER A 751 28.80 0.46 -10.34
CA SER A 751 27.44 0.28 -9.83
C SER A 751 26.88 1.61 -9.32
N GLY A 752 25.66 1.96 -9.74
CA GLY A 752 24.97 3.18 -9.32
C GLY A 752 25.42 4.47 -10.04
N PHE A 753 26.59 4.52 -10.66
CA PHE A 753 27.05 5.66 -11.47
C PHE A 753 28.30 5.33 -12.31
N ASP A 754 28.44 5.83 -13.55
CA ASP A 754 29.69 5.71 -14.35
C ASP A 754 30.51 7.00 -14.44
N GLY A 755 30.04 8.11 -13.89
CA GLY A 755 30.74 9.39 -14.00
C GLY A 755 30.47 10.18 -15.28
N ALA A 756 29.65 9.70 -16.23
CA ALA A 756 29.54 10.34 -17.54
C ALA A 756 28.12 10.52 -18.10
N SER A 757 27.14 9.64 -17.81
CA SER A 757 25.91 9.66 -18.64
C SER A 757 24.59 9.22 -18.00
N LEU A 758 24.59 8.44 -16.91
CA LEU A 758 23.33 7.91 -16.34
C LEU A 758 23.26 8.09 -14.82
N LEU A 759 22.18 8.73 -14.36
CA LEU A 759 21.82 8.79 -12.95
C LEU A 759 21.14 7.45 -12.58
N LEU A 760 21.88 6.55 -11.91
CA LEU A 760 21.39 5.22 -11.54
C LEU A 760 21.12 5.17 -10.04
N TYR A 761 20.02 5.83 -9.65
CA TYR A 761 19.58 5.88 -8.26
C TYR A 761 19.48 4.46 -7.68
N PRO A 762 20.17 4.13 -6.57
CA PRO A 762 19.79 2.96 -5.80
C PRO A 762 18.38 3.15 -5.25
N ALA A 763 17.72 2.08 -4.84
CA ALA A 763 16.43 2.15 -4.15
C ALA A 763 16.41 1.14 -3.01
N VAL A 764 15.91 1.55 -1.83
CA VAL A 764 15.89 0.71 -0.62
C VAL A 764 14.46 0.41 -0.19
N SER A 765 14.20 -0.83 0.22
CA SER A 765 12.88 -1.25 0.73
C SER A 765 12.57 -0.59 2.07
N GLY A 766 11.32 -0.67 2.50
CA GLY A 766 10.79 0.07 3.65
C GLY A 766 11.50 -0.23 4.97
N ASN A 767 12.14 -1.39 5.06
CA ASN A 767 12.88 -1.91 6.21
C ASN A 767 14.38 -2.14 5.93
N GLY A 768 14.92 -1.62 4.82
CA GLY A 768 16.34 -1.79 4.47
C GLY A 768 16.75 -3.18 4.00
N ARG A 769 15.84 -4.16 3.98
CA ARG A 769 16.17 -5.54 3.64
C ARG A 769 16.56 -5.75 2.19
N TYR A 770 16.00 -4.98 1.27
CA TYR A 770 16.27 -5.11 -0.16
C TYR A 770 16.78 -3.79 -0.71
N VAL A 771 17.89 -3.83 -1.43
CA VAL A 771 18.42 -2.68 -2.17
C VAL A 771 18.49 -3.04 -3.65
N ALA A 772 17.75 -2.30 -4.47
CA ALA A 772 17.81 -2.40 -5.93
C ALA A 772 18.81 -1.38 -6.49
N PHE A 773 19.63 -1.79 -7.46
CA PHE A 773 20.68 -0.95 -8.03
C PHE A 773 21.02 -1.32 -9.47
N GLY A 774 21.49 -0.35 -10.24
CA GLY A 774 22.05 -0.58 -11.59
C GLY A 774 23.53 -0.92 -11.53
N SER A 775 24.01 -1.86 -12.35
CA SER A 775 25.44 -2.19 -12.45
C SER A 775 25.81 -2.70 -13.85
N THR A 776 27.06 -2.47 -14.24
CA THR A 776 27.69 -3.10 -15.44
C THR A 776 28.55 -4.32 -15.08
N ALA A 777 28.59 -4.69 -13.80
CA ALA A 777 29.40 -5.80 -13.33
C ALA A 777 28.89 -7.14 -13.88
N THR A 778 29.82 -7.93 -14.42
CA THR A 778 29.51 -9.23 -15.05
C THR A 778 29.62 -10.41 -14.09
N ASN A 779 29.93 -10.17 -12.82
CA ASN A 779 30.19 -11.20 -11.81
C ASN A 779 29.25 -11.13 -10.60
N LEU A 780 28.21 -10.29 -10.61
CA LEU A 780 27.26 -10.19 -9.48
C LEU A 780 26.39 -11.44 -9.31
N ILE A 781 26.20 -12.22 -10.38
CA ILE A 781 25.47 -13.49 -10.37
C ILE A 781 26.39 -14.59 -10.90
N ALA A 782 26.63 -15.62 -10.08
CA ALA A 782 27.44 -16.75 -10.49
C ALA A 782 26.78 -17.54 -11.63
N ASN A 783 27.57 -17.93 -12.64
CA ASN A 783 27.14 -18.76 -13.79
C ASN A 783 26.03 -18.16 -14.68
N GLN A 784 25.78 -16.85 -14.59
CA GLN A 784 24.92 -16.12 -15.51
C GLN A 784 25.81 -15.18 -16.34
N PRO A 785 26.23 -15.59 -17.56
CA PRO A 785 27.05 -14.73 -18.40
C PRO A 785 26.22 -13.50 -18.80
N ASP A 786 26.81 -12.32 -18.64
CA ASP A 786 26.22 -11.08 -19.16
C ASP A 786 26.10 -11.17 -20.70
N THR A 787 24.88 -11.23 -21.17
CA THR A 787 24.49 -11.42 -22.58
C THR A 787 24.31 -10.12 -23.35
N ASN A 788 24.25 -8.95 -22.68
CA ASN A 788 24.04 -7.66 -23.33
C ASN A 788 25.36 -6.87 -23.56
N GLY A 789 26.48 -7.34 -23.02
CA GLY A 789 27.83 -6.87 -23.36
C GLY A 789 28.31 -5.67 -22.53
N LYS A 790 28.17 -5.73 -21.20
CA LYS A 790 28.49 -4.70 -20.20
C LYS A 790 27.61 -3.45 -20.26
N ILE A 791 26.34 -3.64 -20.62
CA ILE A 791 25.34 -2.58 -20.49
C ILE A 791 24.76 -2.66 -19.07
N TYR A 792 24.18 -1.57 -18.55
CA TYR A 792 23.57 -1.59 -17.22
C TYR A 792 22.42 -2.59 -17.12
N ASP A 793 22.46 -3.34 -16.02
CA ASP A 793 21.40 -4.22 -15.56
C ASP A 793 20.95 -3.84 -14.16
N ILE A 794 19.72 -4.21 -13.81
CA ILE A 794 19.18 -3.99 -12.48
C ILE A 794 19.33 -5.25 -11.64
N PHE A 795 19.95 -5.09 -10.49
CA PHE A 795 20.12 -6.13 -9.48
C PHE A 795 19.35 -5.76 -8.22
N VAL A 796 19.00 -6.77 -7.43
CA VAL A 796 18.50 -6.59 -6.06
C VAL A 796 19.40 -7.39 -5.15
N ARG A 797 19.84 -6.78 -4.05
CA ARG A 797 20.52 -7.49 -2.98
C ARG A 797 19.68 -7.50 -1.71
N THR A 798 19.58 -8.66 -1.10
CA THR A 798 19.13 -8.81 0.29
C THR A 798 20.27 -8.45 1.22
N THR A 799 20.10 -7.45 2.09
CA THR A 799 21.14 -6.94 2.98
C THR A 799 21.29 -7.82 4.22
N GLY A 800 22.50 -7.88 4.77
CA GLY A 800 22.79 -8.52 6.05
C GLY A 800 22.43 -7.66 7.26
N LEU A 801 22.35 -6.32 7.09
CA LEU A 801 22.04 -5.38 8.18
C LEU A 801 20.59 -5.44 8.69
N ALA A 802 19.65 -5.94 7.88
CA ALA A 802 18.22 -5.97 8.18
C ALA A 802 17.71 -7.33 8.71
N LEU A 803 18.61 -8.23 9.12
CA LEU A 803 18.24 -9.51 9.72
C LEU A 803 17.76 -9.29 11.19
N PRO A 804 16.65 -9.92 11.60
CA PRO A 804 16.06 -9.75 12.93
C PRO A 804 16.91 -10.31 14.08
#